data_AF-A0A317ZTU6-F1
#
_entry.id   AF-A0A317ZTU6-F1
#
_cell.length_a   1.000
_cell.length_b   1.000
_cell.length_c   1.000
_cell.angle_alpha   90.00
_cell.angle_beta   90.00
_cell.angle_gamma   90.00
#
_symmetry.space_group_name_H-M   'P 1'
#
loop_
_entity.id
_entity.type
_entity.pdbx_description
1 polymer ?
#
loop_
_entity_poly.entity_id
_entity_poly.type
_entity_poly.pdbx_seq_one_letter_code
_entity_poly.pdbx_strand_id
1 'polypeptide(L)'
;MTITDHPVATPLAAQIDSMVSAGLVALKEYANFTQEQIDFIVKKASVAALSKHAELAVHAVAETGRGVFEDKAVKNLFACEHVTNSMQNLKTVGIISRDEITGITEIAEPVGVICGITPVTNPTSTAIFKSLIALKTRNPIIFGFHPGAQQSSVAAARVVRDAAIKAGAPENCIQWIETPSLEASTLLMNHPGIATILATGGNAMVRAAYSCGKPALGVGAGNVPAFIEKSAKLKRAVNDVVLSKSFDYGMICASEQAVIIEEPLYKEAMAEFKILHTHLASAAEKTMLEEFIFGVQANSENCAGAKLNPTVVGKSPVWIAAQAGFTIPEDTSIILVEVSGVGPHEPMTREKLAPVLAVLHAKDAEEGISLSEQMVEFDGLGHSGSIHSENPAIIEEFGKRVKAVRIITNAPSSLGGIGDIYNAFIPSLTLGCGSYGHNSVSNNVSAINLINVKRIGRRNNNLQWFKIPAKTYFEPNAVRYLADMRDVSRVTIVTDSTMTRLGFVDKILDVLNRREGRVALQIIDNVLPEPTVAAVEKGAEEMRAFKPDTIIALGGGSPMDAAKVMWLLYEHPEIEFADMKEKFFDVRKRAFKFPDLGELAKLVCIPTTSGTGSEMTPFAVITDDVTGVKYPLADYALIPSVAIIDPVLTAMMPSFLAADSGFDALTHATEAYVSVYANDFTDGLCLHAIKLIFENIETSVKGTIGSTDDTVIKAREKMHNAASISGMAFGNAFLGIVHAMAHVTGAQLHLIHGRVNATYLPHVIRYNGTVPTKLTSWPKYEHYIAPERFQEIAKHLGLPASTPAEGVESYAKAVEQLRDKVGIKPSFQAQGVPEEDFISRLDSLAMGAYGDQCAPANPRMPMLEDMKTLMEAAYYGTSFAEVRAGRAAVVDAALETGAEVAATTAEKKTARKVGK
;
A
#
# COMPACT_ATOMS: atom_id res chain seq x y z
N MET A 1 -21.58 34.25 37.22
CA MET A 1 -22.98 34.12 36.76
C MET A 1 -23.28 32.65 36.64
N THR A 2 -24.16 32.20 37.53
CA THR A 2 -25.05 31.02 37.42
C THR A 2 -25.49 30.78 35.97
N ILE A 3 -25.62 29.56 35.46
CA ILE A 3 -26.70 28.61 35.75
C ILE A 3 -26.20 27.20 35.39
N THR A 4 -26.16 26.30 36.36
CA THR A 4 -26.17 24.84 36.16
C THR A 4 -27.63 24.40 35.99
N ASP A 5 -28.15 24.50 34.77
CA ASP A 5 -29.36 23.78 34.36
C ASP A 5 -28.89 22.57 33.54
N HIS A 6 -28.61 21.47 34.23
CA HIS A 6 -28.73 20.18 33.56
C HIS A 6 -30.24 19.98 33.35
N PRO A 7 -30.73 19.91 32.10
CA PRO A 7 -32.15 19.67 31.87
C PRO A 7 -32.52 18.35 32.56
N VAL A 8 -33.53 18.39 33.43
CA VAL A 8 -34.07 17.19 34.08
C VAL A 8 -34.38 16.17 32.98
N ALA A 9 -33.65 15.06 32.97
CA ALA A 9 -33.81 14.03 31.96
C ALA A 9 -35.28 13.58 31.95
N THR A 10 -35.90 13.55 30.76
CA THR A 10 -37.26 13.03 30.62
C THR A 10 -37.30 11.58 31.14
N PRO A 11 -38.44 11.09 31.66
CA PRO A 11 -38.53 9.70 32.12
C PRO A 11 -38.04 8.68 31.07
N LEU A 12 -38.27 8.97 29.78
CA LEU A 12 -37.79 8.16 28.67
C LEU A 12 -36.26 8.22 28.51
N ALA A 13 -35.64 9.40 28.61
CA ALA A 13 -34.19 9.54 28.57
C ALA A 13 -33.52 8.79 29.73
N ALA A 14 -34.08 8.87 30.94
CA ALA A 14 -33.59 8.13 32.11
C ALA A 14 -33.70 6.60 31.91
N GLN A 15 -34.77 6.12 31.27
CA GLN A 15 -34.92 4.70 30.92
C GLN A 15 -33.81 4.25 29.95
N ILE A 16 -33.57 5.01 28.88
CA ILE A 16 -32.51 4.68 27.91
C ILE A 16 -31.13 4.68 28.56
N ASP A 17 -30.83 5.66 29.41
CA ASP A 17 -29.56 5.74 30.14
C ASP A 17 -29.35 4.52 31.07
N SER A 18 -30.40 4.09 31.78
CA SER A 18 -30.36 2.88 32.61
C SER A 18 -30.07 1.63 31.77
N MET A 19 -30.70 1.48 30.60
CA MET A 19 -30.48 0.33 29.71
C MET A 19 -29.06 0.29 29.16
N VAL A 20 -28.55 1.44 28.71
CA VAL A 20 -27.18 1.53 28.19
C VAL A 20 -26.16 1.28 29.30
N SER A 21 -26.40 1.80 30.50
CA SER A 21 -25.58 1.52 31.69
C SER A 21 -25.52 0.02 32.00
N ALA A 22 -26.66 -0.67 31.99
CA ALA A 22 -26.72 -2.12 32.16
C ALA A 22 -25.99 -2.88 31.04
N GLY A 23 -26.07 -2.39 29.80
CA GLY A 23 -25.30 -2.90 28.67
C GLY A 23 -23.79 -2.75 28.88
N LEU A 24 -23.33 -1.61 29.37
CA LEU A 24 -21.91 -1.38 29.66
C LEU A 24 -21.38 -2.31 30.77
N VAL A 25 -22.21 -2.64 31.76
CA VAL A 25 -21.88 -3.66 32.77
C VAL A 25 -21.72 -5.03 32.13
N ALA A 26 -22.67 -5.46 31.30
CA ALA A 26 -22.58 -6.73 30.56
C ALA A 26 -21.35 -6.80 29.65
N LEU A 27 -21.00 -5.69 28.98
CA LEU A 27 -19.79 -5.59 28.15
C LEU A 27 -18.52 -5.84 28.97
N LYS A 28 -18.47 -5.29 30.20
CA LYS A 28 -17.33 -5.49 31.11
C LYS A 28 -17.23 -6.94 31.58
N GLU A 29 -18.36 -7.61 31.85
CA GLU A 29 -18.37 -9.03 32.21
C GLU A 29 -17.83 -9.92 31.09
N TYR A 30 -18.20 -9.62 29.84
CA TYR A 30 -17.71 -10.34 28.67
C TYR A 30 -16.18 -10.32 28.48
N ALA A 31 -15.46 -9.37 29.10
CA ALA A 31 -14.01 -9.27 28.98
C ALA A 31 -13.28 -10.54 29.46
N ASN A 32 -13.88 -11.31 30.37
CA ASN A 32 -13.29 -12.53 30.95
C ASN A 32 -13.66 -13.82 30.22
N PHE A 33 -14.42 -13.75 29.12
CA PHE A 33 -14.94 -14.93 28.45
C PHE A 33 -13.94 -15.46 27.42
N THR A 34 -13.81 -16.79 27.33
CA THR A 34 -12.99 -17.47 26.31
C THR A 34 -13.77 -17.65 25.00
N GLN A 35 -13.07 -18.00 23.92
CA GLN A 35 -13.69 -18.31 22.63
C GLN A 35 -14.71 -19.44 22.76
N GLU A 36 -14.37 -20.48 23.51
CA GLU A 36 -15.20 -21.68 23.69
C GLU A 36 -16.49 -21.37 24.46
N GLN A 37 -16.41 -20.49 25.47
CA GLN A 37 -17.60 -20.04 26.22
C GLN A 37 -18.55 -19.26 25.31
N ILE A 38 -18.02 -18.35 24.49
CA ILE A 38 -18.82 -17.57 23.53
C ILE A 38 -19.45 -18.48 22.47
N ASP A 39 -18.69 -19.43 21.93
CA ASP A 39 -19.19 -20.38 20.93
C ASP A 39 -20.29 -21.27 21.53
N PHE A 40 -20.14 -21.68 22.79
CA PHE A 40 -21.17 -22.42 23.51
C PHE A 40 -22.45 -21.61 23.70
N ILE A 41 -22.34 -20.35 24.12
CA ILE A 41 -23.47 -19.42 24.29
C ILE A 41 -24.23 -19.26 22.97
N VAL A 42 -23.52 -18.94 21.88
CA VAL A 42 -24.10 -18.75 20.55
C VAL A 42 -24.81 -20.03 20.08
N LYS A 43 -24.18 -21.20 20.26
CA LYS A 43 -24.77 -22.49 19.90
C LYS A 43 -26.07 -22.75 20.67
N LYS A 44 -26.10 -22.50 21.99
CA LYS A 44 -27.30 -22.71 22.81
C LYS A 44 -28.42 -21.73 22.48
N ALA A 45 -28.06 -20.47 22.27
CA ALA A 45 -28.96 -19.42 21.82
C ALA A 45 -29.60 -19.76 20.46
N SER A 46 -28.81 -20.17 19.48
CA SER A 46 -29.28 -20.57 18.16
C SER A 46 -30.21 -21.80 18.22
N VAL A 47 -29.85 -22.85 18.95
CA VAL A 47 -30.69 -24.05 19.09
C VAL A 47 -32.04 -23.75 19.75
N ALA A 48 -32.06 -22.85 20.74
CA ALA A 48 -33.31 -22.44 21.39
C ALA A 48 -34.23 -21.67 20.43
N ALA A 49 -33.68 -20.73 19.66
CA ALA A 49 -34.43 -20.00 18.64
C ALA A 49 -34.91 -20.94 17.52
N LEU A 50 -34.07 -21.87 17.07
CA LEU A 50 -34.41 -22.90 16.09
C LEU A 50 -35.58 -23.77 16.58
N SER A 51 -35.58 -24.19 17.85
CA SER A 51 -36.68 -24.98 18.42
C SER A 51 -38.01 -24.23 18.45
N LYS A 52 -37.99 -22.89 18.32
CA LYS A 52 -39.15 -22.00 18.36
C LYS A 52 -39.44 -21.31 17.02
N HIS A 53 -38.73 -21.68 15.95
CA HIS A 53 -38.81 -21.00 14.64
C HIS A 53 -40.25 -20.89 14.11
N ALA A 54 -41.05 -21.94 14.21
CA ALA A 54 -42.45 -21.97 13.79
C ALA A 54 -43.37 -21.15 14.71
N GLU A 55 -43.26 -21.30 16.02
CA GLU A 55 -44.06 -20.51 16.99
C GLU A 55 -43.84 -19.01 16.81
N LEU A 56 -42.58 -18.59 16.60
CA LEU A 56 -42.22 -17.20 16.33
C LEU A 56 -42.77 -16.72 14.97
N ALA A 57 -42.84 -17.59 13.96
CA ALA A 57 -43.43 -17.26 12.67
C ALA A 57 -44.95 -17.02 12.78
N VAL A 58 -45.67 -17.87 13.52
CA VAL A 58 -47.11 -17.68 13.81
C VAL A 58 -47.34 -16.33 14.47
N HIS A 59 -46.55 -16.01 15.49
CA HIS A 59 -46.68 -14.74 16.20
C HIS A 59 -46.42 -13.53 15.27
N ALA A 60 -45.38 -13.60 14.43
CA ALA A 60 -45.07 -12.52 13.48
C ALA A 60 -46.20 -12.30 12.46
N VAL A 61 -46.78 -13.36 11.90
CA VAL A 61 -47.92 -13.22 10.97
C VAL A 61 -49.15 -12.65 11.69
N ALA A 62 -49.46 -13.16 12.89
CA ALA A 62 -50.61 -12.71 13.67
C ALA A 62 -50.53 -11.23 14.07
N GLU A 63 -49.35 -10.76 14.49
CA GLU A 63 -49.14 -9.37 14.90
C GLU A 63 -49.09 -8.42 13.70
N THR A 64 -48.31 -8.77 12.66
CA THR A 64 -48.07 -7.85 11.55
C THR A 64 -49.19 -7.88 10.50
N GLY A 65 -49.91 -9.00 10.41
CA GLY A 65 -50.84 -9.30 9.34
C GLY A 65 -50.19 -9.43 7.96
N ARG A 66 -48.87 -9.70 7.89
CA ARG A 66 -48.08 -9.72 6.65
C ARG A 66 -47.37 -11.06 6.47
N GLY A 67 -47.29 -11.50 5.23
CA GLY A 67 -46.47 -12.62 4.80
C GLY A 67 -47.12 -13.99 4.98
N VAL A 68 -46.28 -15.01 4.89
CA VAL A 68 -46.68 -16.43 4.91
C VAL A 68 -46.00 -17.10 6.10
N PHE A 69 -46.74 -17.94 6.82
CA PHE A 69 -46.23 -18.63 8.01
C PHE A 69 -45.01 -19.50 7.67
N GLU A 70 -45.13 -20.32 6.64
CA GLU A 70 -44.12 -21.27 6.18
C GLU A 70 -42.83 -20.54 5.82
N ASP A 71 -42.92 -19.46 5.06
CA ASP A 71 -41.74 -18.69 4.64
C ASP A 71 -41.08 -17.95 5.81
N LYS A 72 -41.86 -17.44 6.77
CA LYS A 72 -41.30 -16.87 8.00
C LYS A 72 -40.64 -17.92 8.88
N ALA A 73 -41.16 -19.14 8.91
CA ALA A 73 -40.53 -20.25 9.61
C ALA A 73 -39.17 -20.60 8.98
N VAL A 74 -39.10 -20.63 7.65
CA VAL A 74 -37.83 -20.79 6.89
C VAL A 74 -36.86 -19.64 7.17
N LYS A 75 -37.34 -18.39 7.20
CA LYS A 75 -36.49 -17.22 7.54
C LYS A 75 -35.89 -17.29 8.94
N ASN A 76 -36.66 -17.79 9.91
CA ASN A 76 -36.17 -18.01 11.26
C ASN A 76 -35.14 -19.13 11.29
N LEU A 77 -35.37 -20.23 10.57
CA LEU A 77 -34.42 -21.33 10.43
C LEU A 77 -33.11 -20.83 9.80
N PHE A 78 -33.18 -20.04 8.74
CA PHE A 78 -32.03 -19.39 8.11
C PHE A 78 -31.22 -18.57 9.12
N ALA A 79 -31.88 -17.71 9.89
CA ALA A 79 -31.22 -16.88 10.89
C ALA A 79 -30.55 -17.70 12.02
N CYS A 80 -31.05 -18.91 12.31
CA CYS A 80 -30.48 -19.78 13.33
C CYS A 80 -29.32 -20.61 12.77
N GLU A 81 -29.54 -21.34 11.68
CA GLU A 81 -28.59 -22.35 11.18
C GLU A 81 -27.49 -21.74 10.32
N HIS A 82 -27.84 -21.07 9.22
CA HIS A 82 -26.87 -20.54 8.26
C HIS A 82 -25.96 -19.48 8.88
N VAL A 83 -26.55 -18.52 9.62
CA VAL A 83 -25.78 -17.47 10.31
C VAL A 83 -24.81 -18.09 11.31
N THR A 84 -25.27 -19.03 12.15
CA THR A 84 -24.41 -19.66 13.17
C THR A 84 -23.30 -20.49 12.55
N ASN A 85 -23.61 -21.26 11.51
CA ASN A 85 -22.62 -22.06 10.79
C ASN A 85 -21.52 -21.17 10.18
N SER A 86 -21.89 -20.08 9.51
CA SER A 86 -20.93 -19.17 8.88
C SER A 86 -19.92 -18.55 9.84
N MET A 87 -20.27 -18.42 11.13
CA MET A 87 -19.40 -17.83 12.15
C MET A 87 -18.84 -18.84 13.16
N GLN A 88 -19.06 -20.15 12.95
CA GLN A 88 -18.63 -21.19 13.89
C GLN A 88 -17.11 -21.17 14.11
N ASN A 89 -16.34 -21.06 13.03
CA ASN A 89 -14.87 -21.07 13.09
C ASN A 89 -14.25 -19.68 13.21
N LEU A 90 -15.07 -18.62 13.30
CA LEU A 90 -14.58 -17.26 13.38
C LEU A 90 -13.99 -16.99 14.77
N LYS A 91 -12.71 -16.67 14.83
CA LYS A 91 -12.05 -16.22 16.06
C LYS A 91 -12.45 -14.76 16.33
N THR A 92 -12.99 -14.53 17.51
CA THR A 92 -13.59 -13.25 17.94
C THR A 92 -13.15 -12.87 19.35
N VAL A 93 -12.33 -13.70 20.01
CA VAL A 93 -11.83 -13.52 21.38
C VAL A 93 -10.31 -13.54 21.40
N GLY A 94 -9.70 -12.53 22.02
CA GLY A 94 -8.25 -12.49 22.24
C GLY A 94 -7.47 -12.46 20.92
N ILE A 95 -6.36 -13.20 20.86
CA ILE A 95 -5.50 -13.26 19.67
C ILE A 95 -6.17 -14.08 18.58
N ILE A 96 -6.48 -13.43 17.46
CA ILE A 96 -7.15 -14.05 16.31
C ILE A 96 -6.16 -14.44 15.22
N SER A 97 -5.02 -13.77 15.13
CA SER A 97 -3.94 -14.05 14.18
C SER A 97 -2.56 -13.76 14.79
N ARG A 98 -1.58 -14.60 14.46
CA ARG A 98 -0.14 -14.36 14.69
C ARG A 98 0.59 -14.69 13.40
N ASP A 99 1.22 -13.69 12.81
CA ASP A 99 2.10 -13.85 11.67
C ASP A 99 3.54 -13.55 12.12
N GLU A 100 4.31 -14.61 12.35
CA GLU A 100 5.71 -14.52 12.79
C GLU A 100 6.65 -13.94 11.72
N ILE A 101 6.26 -14.03 10.44
CA ILE A 101 7.04 -13.53 9.30
C ILE A 101 6.92 -12.01 9.24
N THR A 102 5.70 -11.49 9.24
CA THR A 102 5.48 -10.03 9.25
C THR A 102 5.67 -9.43 10.64
N GLY A 103 5.66 -10.25 11.70
CA GLY A 103 5.76 -9.80 13.09
C GLY A 103 4.48 -9.13 13.58
N ILE A 104 3.33 -9.43 12.98
CA ILE A 104 2.02 -8.85 13.31
C ILE A 104 1.20 -9.85 14.12
N THR A 105 0.73 -9.42 15.29
CA THR A 105 -0.29 -10.14 16.05
C THR A 105 -1.57 -9.33 16.07
N GLU A 106 -2.70 -9.95 15.73
CA GLU A 106 -4.02 -9.32 15.71
C GLU A 106 -4.87 -9.82 16.87
N ILE A 107 -5.53 -8.88 17.57
CA ILE A 107 -6.37 -9.13 18.75
C ILE A 107 -7.77 -8.57 18.48
N ALA A 108 -8.80 -9.40 18.65
CA ALA A 108 -10.20 -9.00 18.52
C ALA A 108 -10.74 -8.42 19.81
N GLU A 109 -11.37 -7.25 19.71
CA GLU A 109 -12.13 -6.61 20.78
C GLU A 109 -13.56 -6.31 20.35
N PRO A 110 -14.55 -6.44 21.25
CA PRO A 110 -15.91 -6.00 20.98
C PRO A 110 -15.93 -4.51 20.61
N VAL A 111 -16.84 -4.11 19.72
CA VAL A 111 -17.07 -2.69 19.40
C VAL A 111 -17.69 -1.93 20.57
N GLY A 112 -18.50 -2.59 21.41
CA GLY A 112 -19.16 -2.02 22.58
C GLY A 112 -20.64 -2.38 22.65
N VAL A 113 -21.47 -1.48 23.20
CA VAL A 113 -22.93 -1.67 23.20
C VAL A 113 -23.51 -1.28 21.85
N ILE A 114 -24.30 -2.18 21.25
CA ILE A 114 -24.88 -2.02 19.92
C ILE A 114 -26.33 -1.53 20.02
N CYS A 115 -26.71 -0.56 19.20
CA CYS A 115 -28.11 -0.23 18.95
C CYS A 115 -28.62 -1.01 17.73
N GLY A 116 -29.59 -1.91 17.94
CA GLY A 116 -30.20 -2.72 16.88
C GLY A 116 -31.57 -2.20 16.45
N ILE A 117 -31.70 -1.68 15.23
CA ILE A 117 -33.00 -1.28 14.66
C ILE A 117 -33.53 -2.39 13.75
N THR A 118 -34.80 -2.78 13.89
CA THR A 118 -35.41 -3.85 13.09
C THR A 118 -36.59 -3.36 12.24
N PRO A 119 -36.86 -4.01 11.08
CA PRO A 119 -38.02 -3.70 10.26
C PRO A 119 -39.25 -4.51 10.66
N VAL A 120 -40.42 -4.07 10.22
CA VAL A 120 -41.70 -4.80 10.35
C VAL A 120 -41.79 -6.05 9.46
N THR A 121 -40.99 -6.13 8.39
CA THR A 121 -41.04 -7.21 7.38
C THR A 121 -40.37 -8.51 7.86
N ASN A 122 -39.26 -8.37 8.60
CA ASN A 122 -38.43 -9.48 9.08
C ASN A 122 -38.23 -9.43 10.62
N PRO A 123 -39.30 -9.31 11.43
CA PRO A 123 -39.17 -8.87 12.81
C PRO A 123 -38.46 -9.88 13.71
N THR A 124 -38.77 -11.16 13.57
CA THR A 124 -38.23 -12.26 14.37
C THR A 124 -36.86 -12.70 13.88
N SER A 125 -36.71 -12.96 12.58
CA SER A 125 -35.46 -13.42 11.99
C SER A 125 -34.33 -12.39 12.11
N THR A 126 -34.60 -11.08 11.92
CA THR A 126 -33.59 -10.03 12.13
C THR A 126 -33.20 -9.89 13.60
N ALA A 127 -34.15 -10.03 14.54
CA ALA A 127 -33.84 -10.01 15.97
C ALA A 127 -32.94 -11.19 16.38
N ILE A 128 -33.21 -12.39 15.85
CA ILE A 128 -32.36 -13.58 16.04
C ILE A 128 -30.97 -13.33 15.45
N PHE A 129 -30.89 -12.99 14.17
CA PHE A 129 -29.64 -12.75 13.45
C PHE A 129 -28.74 -11.75 14.19
N LYS A 130 -29.27 -10.56 14.52
CA LYS A 130 -28.49 -9.50 15.18
C LYS A 130 -28.03 -9.91 16.58
N SER A 131 -28.88 -10.62 17.30
CA SER A 131 -28.52 -11.14 18.63
C SER A 131 -27.38 -12.15 18.54
N LEU A 132 -27.45 -13.11 17.61
CA LEU A 132 -26.43 -14.15 17.47
C LEU A 132 -25.06 -13.58 17.09
N ILE A 133 -25.00 -12.64 16.12
CA ILE A 133 -23.73 -12.02 15.74
C ILE A 133 -23.17 -11.10 16.83
N ALA A 134 -24.04 -10.45 17.64
CA ALA A 134 -23.62 -9.62 18.77
C ALA A 134 -23.07 -10.49 19.92
N LEU A 135 -23.73 -11.60 20.25
CA LEU A 135 -23.25 -12.58 21.22
C LEU A 135 -21.90 -13.16 20.80
N LYS A 136 -21.75 -13.58 19.53
CA LYS A 136 -20.50 -14.13 18.99
C LYS A 136 -19.31 -13.17 19.16
N THR A 137 -19.59 -11.88 19.22
CA THR A 137 -18.56 -10.83 19.26
C THR A 137 -18.47 -10.14 20.61
N ARG A 138 -19.12 -10.68 21.65
CA ARG A 138 -19.09 -10.16 23.03
C ARG A 138 -19.67 -8.75 23.15
N ASN A 139 -20.61 -8.39 22.28
CA ASN A 139 -21.28 -7.10 22.32
C ASN A 139 -22.68 -7.25 22.93
N PRO A 140 -23.01 -6.50 23.98
CA PRO A 140 -24.39 -6.31 24.38
C PRO A 140 -25.16 -5.54 23.31
N ILE A 141 -26.41 -5.92 23.07
CA ILE A 141 -27.26 -5.26 22.06
C ILE A 141 -28.57 -4.77 22.69
N ILE A 142 -28.95 -3.54 22.34
CA ILE A 142 -30.21 -2.92 22.74
C ILE A 142 -31.05 -2.66 21.50
N PHE A 143 -32.24 -3.25 21.44
CA PHE A 143 -33.10 -3.15 20.28
C PHE A 143 -34.11 -2.00 20.37
N GLY A 144 -34.25 -1.26 19.27
CA GLY A 144 -35.42 -0.45 18.95
C GLY A 144 -36.24 -1.14 17.87
N PHE A 145 -37.26 -1.89 18.27
CA PHE A 145 -38.11 -2.62 17.34
C PHE A 145 -39.16 -1.71 16.69
N HIS A 146 -39.65 -2.11 15.52
CA HIS A 146 -40.73 -1.40 14.85
C HIS A 146 -42.05 -1.55 15.64
N PRO A 147 -42.85 -0.48 15.85
CA PRO A 147 -44.09 -0.55 16.64
C PRO A 147 -45.08 -1.61 16.16
N GLY A 148 -45.22 -1.78 14.84
CA GLY A 148 -46.08 -2.80 14.22
C GLY A 148 -45.58 -4.24 14.30
N ALA A 149 -44.46 -4.51 14.98
CA ALA A 149 -43.91 -5.86 15.18
C ALA A 149 -43.20 -6.03 16.54
N GLN A 150 -43.57 -5.21 17.53
CA GLN A 150 -42.91 -5.16 18.83
C GLN A 150 -42.97 -6.52 19.55
N GLN A 151 -44.15 -7.13 19.64
CA GLN A 151 -44.40 -8.32 20.45
C GLN A 151 -43.68 -9.54 19.88
N SER A 152 -43.72 -9.72 18.56
CA SER A 152 -43.03 -10.81 17.87
C SER A 152 -41.51 -10.67 17.94
N SER A 153 -40.96 -9.45 17.74
CA SER A 153 -39.54 -9.19 17.92
C SER A 153 -39.06 -9.41 19.37
N VAL A 154 -39.83 -8.95 20.36
CA VAL A 154 -39.54 -9.21 21.79
C VAL A 154 -39.56 -10.71 22.08
N ALA A 155 -40.54 -11.46 21.56
CA ALA A 155 -40.59 -12.90 21.75
C ALA A 155 -39.32 -13.60 21.21
N ALA A 156 -38.85 -13.22 20.02
CA ALA A 156 -37.63 -13.76 19.43
C ALA A 156 -36.37 -13.38 20.24
N ALA A 157 -36.21 -12.10 20.58
CA ALA A 157 -35.06 -11.63 21.35
C ALA A 157 -35.01 -12.26 22.76
N ARG A 158 -36.17 -12.45 23.39
CA ARG A 158 -36.28 -13.11 24.70
C ARG A 158 -35.84 -14.57 24.65
N VAL A 159 -36.27 -15.33 23.63
CA VAL A 159 -35.84 -16.73 23.46
C VAL A 159 -34.31 -16.83 23.35
N VAL A 160 -33.70 -15.95 22.53
CA VAL A 160 -32.25 -15.92 22.35
C VAL A 160 -31.53 -15.50 23.64
N ARG A 161 -32.00 -14.42 24.29
CA ARG A 161 -31.43 -13.90 25.54
C ARG A 161 -31.48 -14.92 26.67
N ASP A 162 -32.65 -15.49 26.95
CA ASP A 162 -32.83 -16.36 28.10
C ASP A 162 -31.99 -17.66 27.93
N ALA A 163 -31.86 -18.15 26.70
CA ALA A 163 -30.97 -19.26 26.37
C ALA A 163 -29.49 -18.89 26.50
N ALA A 164 -29.10 -17.67 26.08
CA ALA A 164 -27.74 -17.17 26.24
C ALA A 164 -27.36 -17.02 27.72
N ILE A 165 -28.22 -16.42 28.54
CA ILE A 165 -28.01 -16.27 30.00
C ILE A 165 -27.89 -17.63 30.66
N LYS A 166 -28.78 -18.58 30.33
CA LYS A 166 -28.72 -19.96 30.85
C LYS A 166 -27.41 -20.67 30.46
N ALA A 167 -26.82 -20.31 29.32
CA ALA A 167 -25.54 -20.83 28.85
C ALA A 167 -24.32 -20.08 29.41
N GLY A 168 -24.53 -19.04 30.21
CA GLY A 168 -23.49 -18.28 30.92
C GLY A 168 -23.27 -16.85 30.45
N ALA A 169 -24.07 -16.32 29.52
CA ALA A 169 -23.97 -14.91 29.11
C ALA A 169 -24.41 -13.95 30.24
N PRO A 170 -23.89 -12.70 30.27
CA PRO A 170 -24.35 -11.65 31.18
C PRO A 170 -25.85 -11.39 31.08
N GLU A 171 -26.49 -11.03 32.19
CA GLU A 171 -27.95 -10.82 32.27
C GLU A 171 -28.47 -9.80 31.25
N ASN A 172 -27.72 -8.73 31.01
CA ASN A 172 -28.10 -7.63 30.13
C ASN A 172 -27.46 -7.71 28.74
N CYS A 173 -27.10 -8.92 28.28
CA CYS A 173 -26.49 -9.14 26.97
C CYS A 173 -27.41 -8.77 25.79
N ILE A 174 -28.73 -8.86 25.97
CA ILE A 174 -29.74 -8.48 24.99
C ILE A 174 -30.86 -7.73 25.73
N GLN A 175 -31.17 -6.53 25.26
CA GLN A 175 -32.22 -5.66 25.82
C GLN A 175 -33.07 -5.08 24.68
N TRP A 176 -34.22 -4.48 25.00
CA TRP A 176 -35.08 -3.79 24.03
C TRP A 176 -35.87 -2.67 24.70
N ILE A 177 -36.28 -1.68 23.91
CA ILE A 177 -37.19 -0.61 24.34
C ILE A 177 -38.58 -1.23 24.53
N GLU A 178 -39.16 -1.14 25.74
CA GLU A 178 -40.47 -1.74 26.06
C GLU A 178 -41.63 -1.07 25.31
N THR A 179 -41.62 0.26 25.22
CA THR A 179 -42.64 1.05 24.50
C THR A 179 -41.99 1.76 23.31
N PRO A 180 -42.10 1.20 22.09
CA PRO A 180 -41.38 1.71 20.92
C PRO A 180 -41.92 3.08 20.49
N SER A 181 -41.03 4.05 20.32
CA SER A 181 -41.34 5.36 19.77
C SER A 181 -40.16 5.91 18.96
N LEU A 182 -40.42 6.85 18.04
CA LEU A 182 -39.35 7.50 17.29
C LEU A 182 -38.38 8.25 18.21
N GLU A 183 -38.92 8.88 19.27
CA GLU A 183 -38.13 9.55 20.29
C GLU A 183 -37.20 8.58 21.03
N ALA A 184 -37.72 7.43 21.46
CA ALA A 184 -36.93 6.42 22.18
C ALA A 184 -35.79 5.87 21.32
N SER A 185 -36.07 5.53 20.07
CA SER A 185 -35.04 5.07 19.12
C SER A 185 -34.00 6.16 18.84
N THR A 186 -34.42 7.42 18.73
CA THR A 186 -33.52 8.56 18.52
C THR A 186 -32.61 8.78 19.74
N LEU A 187 -33.16 8.72 20.95
CA LEU A 187 -32.39 8.81 22.19
C LEU A 187 -31.37 7.68 22.29
N LEU A 188 -31.77 6.44 22.01
CA LEU A 188 -30.86 5.29 22.02
C LEU A 188 -29.73 5.45 21.00
N MET A 189 -30.05 5.78 19.74
CA MET A 189 -29.04 5.97 18.69
C MET A 189 -28.04 7.07 19.06
N ASN A 190 -28.47 8.16 19.69
CA ASN A 190 -27.59 9.27 20.07
C ASN A 190 -26.90 9.08 21.43
N HIS A 191 -27.29 8.10 22.24
CA HIS A 191 -26.78 7.93 23.61
C HIS A 191 -25.26 7.69 23.68
N PRO A 192 -24.45 8.43 24.44
CA PRO A 192 -22.98 8.35 24.38
C PRO A 192 -22.40 6.94 24.64
N GLY A 193 -23.09 6.10 25.41
CA GLY A 193 -22.67 4.71 25.66
C GLY A 193 -22.94 3.69 24.54
N ILE A 194 -23.64 4.07 23.46
CA ILE A 194 -23.80 3.22 22.27
C ILE A 194 -22.60 3.42 21.34
N ALA A 195 -21.93 2.33 20.99
CA ALA A 195 -20.72 2.32 20.17
C ALA A 195 -20.99 2.25 18.66
N THR A 196 -22.00 1.49 18.24
CA THR A 196 -22.38 1.35 16.82
C THR A 196 -23.87 1.07 16.66
N ILE A 197 -24.40 1.35 15.47
CA ILE A 197 -25.82 1.21 15.14
C ILE A 197 -25.97 0.21 13.98
N LEU A 198 -26.73 -0.87 14.19
CA LEU A 198 -27.18 -1.76 13.13
C LEU A 198 -28.55 -1.29 12.62
N ALA A 199 -28.58 -0.51 11.55
CA ALA A 199 -29.79 0.13 11.04
C ALA A 199 -30.44 -0.67 9.90
N THR A 200 -31.42 -1.52 10.22
CA THR A 200 -32.22 -2.26 9.22
C THR A 200 -33.64 -1.71 9.21
N GLY A 201 -33.95 -0.89 8.21
CA GLY A 201 -35.23 -0.21 8.06
C GLY A 201 -35.23 0.67 6.82
N GLY A 202 -36.28 1.48 6.65
CA GLY A 202 -36.37 2.38 5.50
C GLY A 202 -35.28 3.47 5.51
N ASN A 203 -35.06 4.09 4.34
CA ASN A 203 -34.00 5.08 4.09
C ASN A 203 -33.96 6.23 5.11
N ALA A 204 -35.12 6.68 5.62
CA ALA A 204 -35.18 7.73 6.63
C ALA A 204 -34.51 7.32 7.96
N MET A 205 -34.74 6.08 8.40
CA MET A 205 -34.15 5.53 9.62
C MET A 205 -32.64 5.30 9.45
N VAL A 206 -32.22 4.81 8.28
CA VAL A 206 -30.80 4.64 7.96
C VAL A 206 -30.09 5.99 7.96
N ARG A 207 -30.67 7.02 7.31
CA ARG A 207 -30.13 8.38 7.33
C ARG A 207 -30.01 8.93 8.76
N ALA A 208 -31.02 8.70 9.60
CA ALA A 208 -30.97 9.09 11.00
C ALA A 208 -29.79 8.42 11.73
N ALA A 209 -29.59 7.11 11.54
CA ALA A 209 -28.45 6.38 12.14
C ALA A 209 -27.09 6.96 11.73
N TYR A 210 -26.87 7.26 10.43
CA TYR A 210 -25.64 7.90 9.96
C TYR A 210 -25.46 9.35 10.41
N SER A 211 -26.53 10.01 10.85
CA SER A 211 -26.50 11.40 11.34
C SER A 211 -26.20 11.51 12.85
N CYS A 212 -26.07 10.38 13.56
CA CYS A 212 -25.85 10.35 15.01
C CYS A 212 -24.38 10.57 15.43
N GLY A 213 -23.46 10.82 14.49
CA GLY A 213 -22.03 10.99 14.79
C GLY A 213 -21.30 9.70 15.22
N LYS A 214 -21.88 8.54 14.93
CA LYS A 214 -21.37 7.22 15.31
C LYS A 214 -21.18 6.32 14.10
N PRO A 215 -20.30 5.31 14.18
CA PRO A 215 -20.30 4.22 13.20
C PRO A 215 -21.72 3.60 13.11
N ALA A 216 -22.25 3.54 11.89
CA ALA A 216 -23.53 2.92 11.61
C ALA A 216 -23.34 1.94 10.46
N LEU A 217 -23.97 0.76 10.57
CA LEU A 217 -24.06 -0.27 9.55
C LEU A 217 -25.51 -0.29 9.05
N GLY A 218 -25.75 0.52 8.04
CA GLY A 218 -27.06 0.67 7.41
C GLY A 218 -27.30 -0.25 6.23
N VAL A 219 -28.54 -0.23 5.76
CA VAL A 219 -29.00 -0.88 4.52
C VAL A 219 -29.56 0.17 3.56
N GLY A 220 -29.99 -0.24 2.37
CA GLY A 220 -30.75 0.58 1.43
C GLY A 220 -32.01 -0.13 0.94
N ALA A 221 -32.82 0.58 0.16
CA ALA A 221 -33.93 -0.01 -0.57
C ALA A 221 -33.42 -0.94 -1.69
N GLY A 222 -34.19 -1.97 -2.02
CA GLY A 222 -33.85 -2.91 -3.09
C GLY A 222 -34.81 -2.80 -4.27
N ASN A 223 -34.34 -2.25 -5.39
CA ASN A 223 -35.09 -2.23 -6.65
C ASN A 223 -34.47 -3.20 -7.66
N VAL A 224 -34.54 -4.50 -7.34
CA VAL A 224 -33.72 -5.54 -7.98
C VAL A 224 -34.25 -5.90 -9.38
N PRO A 225 -33.46 -5.73 -10.47
CA PRO A 225 -33.78 -6.31 -11.77
C PRO A 225 -33.39 -7.80 -11.83
N ALA A 226 -34.14 -8.61 -12.57
CA ALA A 226 -33.74 -9.94 -13.02
C ALA A 226 -33.70 -9.99 -14.54
N PHE A 227 -32.49 -9.95 -15.12
CA PHE A 227 -32.30 -10.04 -16.56
C PHE A 227 -32.17 -11.51 -17.00
N ILE A 228 -33.08 -11.97 -17.85
CA ILE A 228 -33.06 -13.29 -18.48
C ILE A 228 -32.53 -13.12 -19.91
N GLU A 229 -31.23 -13.39 -20.07
CA GLU A 229 -30.51 -13.32 -21.34
C GLU A 229 -30.73 -14.59 -22.16
N LYS A 230 -30.64 -14.51 -23.49
CA LYS A 230 -31.02 -15.59 -24.43
C LYS A 230 -30.34 -16.95 -24.19
N SER A 231 -29.17 -17.00 -23.57
CA SER A 231 -28.47 -18.26 -23.25
C SER A 231 -28.94 -18.90 -21.94
N ALA A 232 -29.80 -18.23 -21.18
CA ALA A 232 -30.29 -18.71 -19.91
C ALA A 232 -30.99 -20.07 -20.03
N LYS A 233 -30.85 -20.88 -18.97
CA LYS A 233 -31.74 -22.03 -18.74
C LYS A 233 -33.12 -21.51 -18.34
N LEU A 234 -33.95 -21.24 -19.34
CA LEU A 234 -35.20 -20.49 -19.19
C LEU A 234 -36.12 -21.01 -18.08
N LYS A 235 -36.38 -22.31 -18.03
CA LYS A 235 -37.24 -22.92 -16.99
C LYS A 235 -36.71 -22.68 -15.57
N ARG A 236 -35.39 -22.76 -15.38
CA ARG A 236 -34.75 -22.44 -14.10
C ARG A 236 -34.93 -20.96 -13.79
N ALA A 237 -34.64 -20.08 -14.76
CA ALA A 237 -34.74 -18.64 -14.58
C ALA A 237 -36.16 -18.20 -14.14
N VAL A 238 -37.19 -18.69 -14.83
CA VAL A 238 -38.59 -18.43 -14.49
C VAL A 238 -38.95 -18.98 -13.10
N ASN A 239 -38.55 -20.21 -12.79
CA ASN A 239 -38.77 -20.81 -11.47
C ASN A 239 -38.10 -20.01 -10.35
N ASP A 240 -36.85 -19.58 -10.56
CA ASP A 240 -36.08 -18.80 -9.59
C ASP A 240 -36.75 -17.43 -9.32
N VAL A 241 -37.18 -16.73 -10.38
CA VAL A 241 -37.87 -15.43 -10.26
C VAL A 241 -39.20 -15.59 -9.51
N VAL A 242 -40.03 -16.59 -9.85
CA VAL A 242 -41.31 -16.83 -9.15
C VAL A 242 -41.07 -17.24 -7.70
N LEU A 243 -40.14 -18.15 -7.43
CA LEU A 243 -39.77 -18.59 -6.07
C LEU A 243 -39.37 -17.39 -5.23
N SER A 244 -38.44 -16.58 -5.72
CA SER A 244 -37.93 -15.41 -5.00
C SER A 244 -39.02 -14.36 -4.75
N LYS A 245 -39.85 -14.06 -5.75
CA LYS A 245 -40.87 -13.02 -5.63
C LYS A 245 -42.09 -13.42 -4.80
N SER A 246 -42.44 -14.71 -4.80
CA SER A 246 -43.54 -15.24 -3.99
C SER A 246 -43.15 -15.47 -2.53
N PHE A 247 -41.85 -15.68 -2.23
CA PHE A 247 -41.36 -15.97 -0.88
C PHE A 247 -41.70 -14.85 0.12
N ASP A 248 -42.44 -15.21 1.16
CA ASP A 248 -43.02 -14.33 2.18
C ASP A 248 -43.76 -13.14 1.56
N TYR A 249 -44.46 -13.39 0.44
CA TYR A 249 -45.12 -12.40 -0.40
C TYR A 249 -44.21 -11.22 -0.82
N GLY A 250 -42.96 -11.52 -1.19
CA GLY A 250 -42.03 -10.56 -1.79
C GLY A 250 -41.47 -9.54 -0.80
N MET A 251 -41.48 -9.84 0.50
CA MET A 251 -41.03 -8.89 1.55
C MET A 251 -39.51 -8.85 1.78
N ILE A 252 -38.74 -9.72 1.14
CA ILE A 252 -37.27 -9.63 1.19
C ILE A 252 -36.84 -8.50 0.25
N CYS A 253 -36.04 -7.55 0.75
CA CYS A 253 -35.55 -6.41 -0.03
C CYS A 253 -34.69 -6.81 -1.24
N ALA A 254 -34.06 -7.98 -1.18
CA ALA A 254 -33.34 -8.54 -2.32
C ALA A 254 -34.25 -9.18 -3.39
N SER A 255 -35.58 -9.20 -3.21
CA SER A 255 -36.53 -9.76 -4.18
C SER A 255 -36.64 -8.93 -5.46
N GLU A 256 -36.87 -9.61 -6.57
CA GLU A 256 -37.05 -9.02 -7.89
C GLU A 256 -38.19 -8.00 -7.88
N GLN A 257 -37.96 -6.84 -8.49
CA GLN A 257 -38.97 -5.83 -8.72
C GLN A 257 -39.36 -5.74 -10.20
N ALA A 258 -38.47 -6.14 -11.10
CA ALA A 258 -38.75 -6.35 -12.51
C ALA A 258 -38.03 -7.59 -13.03
N VAL A 259 -38.66 -8.29 -13.97
CA VAL A 259 -37.99 -9.25 -14.84
C VAL A 259 -37.84 -8.62 -16.23
N ILE A 260 -36.63 -8.66 -16.76
CA ILE A 260 -36.28 -8.15 -18.08
C ILE A 260 -35.95 -9.36 -18.94
N ILE A 261 -36.66 -9.54 -20.04
CA ILE A 261 -36.56 -10.76 -20.86
C ILE A 261 -36.08 -10.38 -22.25
N GLU A 262 -35.01 -11.02 -22.74
CA GLU A 262 -34.53 -10.83 -24.11
C GLU A 262 -35.54 -11.41 -25.11
N GLU A 263 -35.82 -10.67 -26.19
CA GLU A 263 -36.91 -10.97 -27.15
C GLU A 263 -36.98 -12.43 -27.63
N PRO A 264 -35.87 -13.11 -27.98
CA PRO A 264 -35.93 -14.50 -28.42
C PRO A 264 -36.59 -15.46 -27.42
N LEU A 265 -36.57 -15.12 -26.13
CA LEU A 265 -37.15 -15.93 -25.05
C LEU A 265 -38.54 -15.47 -24.61
N TYR A 266 -39.00 -14.26 -25.00
CA TYR A 266 -40.17 -13.61 -24.38
C TYR A 266 -41.42 -14.50 -24.36
N LYS A 267 -41.80 -15.01 -25.53
CA LYS A 267 -43.01 -15.83 -25.68
C LYS A 267 -42.95 -17.12 -24.86
N GLU A 268 -41.79 -17.79 -24.85
CA GLU A 268 -41.60 -19.03 -24.10
C GLU A 268 -41.56 -18.75 -22.60
N ALA A 269 -40.89 -17.66 -22.18
CA ALA A 269 -40.83 -17.24 -20.79
C ALA A 269 -42.21 -16.98 -20.21
N MET A 270 -43.06 -16.22 -20.91
CA MET A 270 -44.43 -15.93 -20.48
C MET A 270 -45.30 -17.19 -20.41
N ALA A 271 -45.05 -18.18 -21.26
CA ALA A 271 -45.71 -19.48 -21.18
C ALA A 271 -45.28 -20.28 -19.95
N GLU A 272 -43.98 -20.28 -19.62
CA GLU A 272 -43.45 -20.93 -18.42
C GLU A 272 -43.93 -20.23 -17.12
N PHE A 273 -44.02 -18.90 -17.11
CA PHE A 273 -44.60 -18.15 -15.98
C PHE A 273 -46.05 -18.58 -15.73
N LYS A 274 -46.85 -18.73 -16.80
CA LYS A 274 -48.24 -19.20 -16.69
C LYS A 274 -48.35 -20.61 -16.08
N ILE A 275 -47.39 -21.51 -16.34
CA ILE A 275 -47.35 -22.85 -15.73
C ILE A 275 -47.20 -22.75 -14.20
N LEU A 276 -46.50 -21.73 -13.72
CA LEU A 276 -46.29 -21.46 -12.29
C LEU A 276 -47.40 -20.57 -11.68
N HIS A 277 -48.59 -20.57 -12.27
CA HIS A 277 -49.78 -19.87 -11.76
C HIS A 277 -49.60 -18.35 -11.62
N THR A 278 -48.79 -17.70 -12.47
CA THR A 278 -48.73 -16.22 -12.48
C THR A 278 -49.94 -15.62 -13.20
N HIS A 279 -50.44 -14.48 -12.73
CA HIS A 279 -51.48 -13.71 -13.42
C HIS A 279 -50.87 -12.53 -14.19
N LEU A 280 -51.00 -12.51 -15.52
CA LEU A 280 -50.61 -11.35 -16.33
C LEU A 280 -51.74 -10.31 -16.31
N ALA A 281 -51.46 -9.15 -15.72
CA ALA A 281 -52.41 -8.06 -15.62
C ALA A 281 -52.74 -7.48 -16.99
N SER A 282 -54.04 -7.30 -17.28
CA SER A 282 -54.50 -6.49 -18.41
C SER A 282 -54.17 -5.01 -18.23
N ALA A 283 -54.28 -4.20 -19.29
CA ALA A 283 -54.04 -2.76 -19.20
C ALA A 283 -54.94 -2.06 -18.16
N ALA A 284 -56.21 -2.50 -18.02
CA ALA A 284 -57.12 -1.96 -17.02
C ALA A 284 -56.71 -2.38 -15.58
N GLU A 285 -56.33 -3.64 -15.40
CA GLU A 285 -55.84 -4.15 -14.12
C GLU A 285 -54.52 -3.48 -13.71
N LYS A 286 -53.63 -3.18 -14.67
CA LYS A 286 -52.43 -2.38 -14.45
C LYS A 286 -52.78 -1.01 -13.86
N THR A 287 -53.69 -0.26 -14.48
CA THR A 287 -54.10 1.05 -13.95
C THR A 287 -54.66 0.96 -12.53
N MET A 288 -55.49 -0.06 -12.25
CA MET A 288 -56.02 -0.30 -10.90
C MET A 288 -54.91 -0.59 -9.89
N LEU A 289 -53.89 -1.38 -10.26
CA LEU A 289 -52.73 -1.66 -9.43
C LEU A 289 -51.87 -0.42 -9.18
N GLU A 290 -51.64 0.42 -10.18
CA GLU A 290 -50.91 1.69 -10.04
C GLU A 290 -51.57 2.62 -9.03
N GLU A 291 -52.88 2.83 -9.16
CA GLU A 291 -53.65 3.66 -8.24
C GLU A 291 -53.66 3.09 -6.81
N PHE A 292 -53.83 1.78 -6.66
CA PHE A 292 -53.88 1.17 -5.33
C PHE A 292 -52.52 1.09 -4.63
N ILE A 293 -51.46 0.74 -5.36
CA ILE A 293 -50.12 0.52 -4.79
C ILE A 293 -49.37 1.84 -4.60
N PHE A 294 -49.55 2.81 -5.49
CA PHE A 294 -48.78 4.06 -5.46
C PHE A 294 -49.61 5.35 -5.47
N GLY A 295 -50.94 5.26 -5.64
CA GLY A 295 -51.83 6.43 -5.64
C GLY A 295 -51.73 7.30 -6.89
N VAL A 296 -51.09 6.79 -7.96
CA VAL A 296 -50.80 7.51 -9.20
C VAL A 296 -50.94 6.57 -10.39
N GLN A 297 -51.10 7.10 -11.59
CA GLN A 297 -51.02 6.33 -12.84
C GLN A 297 -49.68 6.60 -13.55
N ALA A 298 -49.24 5.67 -14.40
CA ALA A 298 -48.09 5.91 -15.27
C ALA A 298 -48.28 7.19 -16.11
N ASN A 299 -47.19 7.96 -16.26
CA ASN A 299 -47.13 9.25 -16.96
C ASN A 299 -47.98 10.41 -16.38
N SER A 300 -48.59 10.23 -15.20
CA SER A 300 -49.24 11.34 -14.49
C SER A 300 -48.21 12.34 -13.92
N GLU A 301 -48.60 13.61 -13.78
CA GLU A 301 -47.69 14.70 -13.32
C GLU A 301 -47.05 14.42 -11.95
N ASN A 302 -47.73 13.70 -11.07
CA ASN A 302 -47.28 13.37 -9.72
C ASN A 302 -46.58 12.01 -9.59
N CYS A 303 -46.41 11.25 -10.69
CA CYS A 303 -45.82 9.91 -10.66
C CYS A 303 -44.37 9.88 -10.10
N ALA A 304 -43.60 10.93 -10.38
CA ALA A 304 -42.24 11.05 -9.86
C ALA A 304 -42.18 11.06 -8.32
N GLY A 305 -43.24 11.54 -7.66
CA GLY A 305 -43.38 11.59 -6.20
C GLY A 305 -44.12 10.40 -5.58
N ALA A 306 -44.42 9.35 -6.37
CA ALA A 306 -45.11 8.15 -5.94
C ALA A 306 -44.50 7.54 -4.68
N LYS A 307 -45.34 7.11 -3.74
CA LYS A 307 -44.93 6.43 -2.51
C LYS A 307 -45.67 5.12 -2.39
N LEU A 308 -44.95 4.07 -2.00
CA LEU A 308 -45.54 2.77 -1.76
C LEU A 308 -46.61 2.85 -0.67
N ASN A 309 -47.79 2.33 -0.97
CA ASN A 309 -48.86 2.13 -0.01
C ASN A 309 -48.43 1.06 1.02
N PRO A 310 -48.22 1.43 2.30
CA PRO A 310 -47.67 0.50 3.30
C PRO A 310 -48.62 -0.65 3.66
N THR A 311 -49.90 -0.59 3.26
CA THR A 311 -50.88 -1.67 3.51
C THR A 311 -50.72 -2.85 2.55
N VAL A 312 -50.08 -2.63 1.39
CA VAL A 312 -49.84 -3.64 0.35
C VAL A 312 -48.71 -4.61 0.73
N VAL A 313 -47.75 -4.13 1.52
CA VAL A 313 -46.52 -4.85 1.88
C VAL A 313 -46.85 -6.22 2.49
N GLY A 314 -46.37 -7.28 1.85
CA GLY A 314 -46.54 -8.67 2.31
C GLY A 314 -47.97 -9.17 2.30
N LYS A 315 -48.83 -8.69 1.40
CA LYS A 315 -50.17 -9.24 1.17
C LYS A 315 -50.19 -10.21 0.00
N SER A 316 -51.12 -11.16 0.02
CA SER A 316 -51.29 -12.14 -1.05
C SER A 316 -51.72 -11.46 -2.36
N PRO A 317 -51.39 -12.03 -3.53
CA PRO A 317 -51.78 -11.44 -4.81
C PRO A 317 -53.31 -11.32 -4.94
N VAL A 318 -54.06 -12.31 -4.43
CA VAL A 318 -55.53 -12.31 -4.42
C VAL A 318 -56.09 -11.14 -3.61
N TRP A 319 -55.51 -10.88 -2.44
CA TRP A 319 -55.93 -9.75 -1.61
C TRP A 319 -55.64 -8.41 -2.32
N ILE A 320 -54.44 -8.28 -2.92
CA ILE A 320 -54.04 -7.06 -3.64
C ILE A 320 -54.99 -6.78 -4.79
N ALA A 321 -55.30 -7.78 -5.62
CA ALA A 321 -56.25 -7.64 -6.72
C ALA A 321 -57.63 -7.20 -6.23
N ALA A 322 -58.15 -7.86 -5.19
CA ALA A 322 -59.46 -7.55 -4.63
C ALA A 322 -59.54 -6.11 -4.09
N GLN A 323 -58.47 -5.61 -3.45
CA GLN A 323 -58.40 -4.22 -2.98
C GLN A 323 -58.22 -3.21 -4.11
N ALA A 324 -57.51 -3.58 -5.18
CA ALA A 324 -57.36 -2.76 -6.38
C ALA A 324 -58.65 -2.70 -7.22
N GLY A 325 -59.58 -3.65 -7.05
CA GLY A 325 -60.91 -3.63 -7.67
C GLY A 325 -61.14 -4.70 -8.74
N PHE A 326 -60.33 -5.77 -8.77
CA PHE A 326 -60.49 -6.89 -9.69
C PHE A 326 -60.27 -8.24 -9.01
N THR A 327 -60.57 -9.35 -9.69
CA THR A 327 -60.46 -10.71 -9.15
C THR A 327 -59.52 -11.56 -9.99
N ILE A 328 -58.71 -12.38 -9.32
CA ILE A 328 -57.78 -13.33 -9.95
C ILE A 328 -57.99 -14.74 -9.34
N PRO A 329 -57.49 -15.81 -9.97
CA PRO A 329 -57.55 -17.17 -9.41
C PRO A 329 -56.93 -17.28 -8.00
N GLU A 330 -57.51 -18.10 -7.14
CA GLU A 330 -57.06 -18.25 -5.73
C GLU A 330 -55.64 -18.83 -5.60
N ASP A 331 -55.21 -19.63 -6.57
CA ASP A 331 -53.90 -20.27 -6.65
C ASP A 331 -52.83 -19.38 -7.30
N THR A 332 -53.13 -18.10 -7.57
CA THR A 332 -52.16 -17.18 -8.18
C THR A 332 -50.92 -17.03 -7.31
N SER A 333 -49.74 -17.24 -7.90
CA SER A 333 -48.44 -17.12 -7.21
C SER A 333 -47.96 -15.66 -7.12
N ILE A 334 -47.88 -14.98 -8.27
CA ILE A 334 -47.50 -13.56 -8.39
C ILE A 334 -48.29 -12.88 -9.53
N ILE A 335 -48.42 -11.56 -9.47
CA ILE A 335 -49.02 -10.73 -10.52
C ILE A 335 -47.90 -10.15 -11.40
N LEU A 336 -47.95 -10.37 -12.70
CA LEU A 336 -47.05 -9.80 -13.70
C LEU A 336 -47.70 -8.56 -14.32
N VAL A 337 -46.93 -7.47 -14.45
CA VAL A 337 -47.40 -6.21 -15.02
C VAL A 337 -46.47 -5.75 -16.13
N GLU A 338 -46.93 -5.79 -17.39
CA GLU A 338 -46.14 -5.29 -18.52
C GLU A 338 -45.96 -3.76 -18.44
N VAL A 339 -44.72 -3.31 -18.62
CA VAL A 339 -44.34 -1.89 -18.58
C VAL A 339 -43.44 -1.56 -19.77
N SER A 340 -43.46 -0.32 -20.22
CA SER A 340 -42.75 0.11 -21.44
C SER A 340 -41.33 0.64 -21.20
N GLY A 341 -40.96 0.88 -19.95
CA GLY A 341 -39.66 1.45 -19.60
C GLY A 341 -39.48 1.61 -18.09
N VAL A 342 -38.31 2.10 -17.68
CA VAL A 342 -37.93 2.27 -16.27
C VAL A 342 -37.80 3.75 -15.95
N GLY A 343 -38.28 4.17 -14.78
CA GLY A 343 -37.98 5.47 -14.22
C GLY A 343 -39.17 6.20 -13.58
N PRO A 344 -39.02 7.51 -13.28
CA PRO A 344 -39.98 8.28 -12.49
C PRO A 344 -41.40 8.38 -13.06
N HIS A 345 -41.58 8.05 -14.35
CA HIS A 345 -42.86 8.09 -15.04
C HIS A 345 -43.65 6.77 -14.94
N GLU A 346 -43.02 5.67 -14.52
CA GLU A 346 -43.61 4.33 -14.48
C GLU A 346 -43.54 3.74 -13.05
N PRO A 347 -44.61 3.85 -12.25
CA PRO A 347 -44.55 3.55 -10.82
C PRO A 347 -44.37 2.06 -10.54
N MET A 348 -44.79 1.17 -11.46
CA MET A 348 -44.61 -0.27 -11.30
C MET A 348 -43.15 -0.73 -11.35
N THR A 349 -42.22 0.12 -11.78
CA THR A 349 -40.77 -0.17 -11.75
C THR A 349 -40.09 0.21 -10.44
N ARG A 350 -40.81 0.70 -9.43
CA ARG A 350 -40.28 0.94 -8.08
C ARG A 350 -40.30 -0.33 -7.20
N GLU A 351 -39.70 -0.23 -6.02
CA GLU A 351 -39.82 -1.26 -4.98
C GLU A 351 -41.27 -1.39 -4.49
N LYS A 352 -41.80 -2.62 -4.50
CA LYS A 352 -43.20 -2.94 -4.18
C LYS A 352 -43.39 -3.74 -2.90
N LEU A 353 -42.36 -4.48 -2.45
CA LEU A 353 -42.39 -5.39 -1.29
C LEU A 353 -43.66 -6.27 -1.21
N ALA A 354 -44.11 -6.73 -2.37
CA ALA A 354 -45.36 -7.45 -2.61
C ALA A 354 -45.17 -8.41 -3.80
N PRO A 355 -46.04 -9.43 -3.98
CA PRO A 355 -45.95 -10.40 -5.07
C PRO A 355 -46.49 -9.83 -6.40
N VAL A 356 -46.01 -8.62 -6.76
CA VAL A 356 -46.27 -7.91 -8.02
C VAL A 356 -44.93 -7.63 -8.68
N LEU A 357 -44.77 -8.02 -9.95
CA LEU A 357 -43.51 -7.97 -10.69
C LEU A 357 -43.71 -7.26 -12.02
N ALA A 358 -42.88 -6.24 -12.29
CA ALA A 358 -42.88 -5.61 -13.60
C ALA A 358 -42.24 -6.54 -14.65
N VAL A 359 -42.79 -6.56 -15.86
CA VAL A 359 -42.24 -7.30 -17.01
C VAL A 359 -41.77 -6.30 -18.05
N LEU A 360 -40.49 -6.35 -18.35
CA LEU A 360 -39.82 -5.52 -19.35
C LEU A 360 -39.32 -6.40 -20.49
N HIS A 361 -39.39 -5.83 -21.68
CA HIS A 361 -38.97 -6.48 -22.90
C HIS A 361 -37.67 -5.84 -23.39
N ALA A 362 -36.63 -6.64 -23.64
CA ALA A 362 -35.33 -6.19 -24.14
C ALA A 362 -35.04 -6.81 -25.51
N LYS A 363 -34.61 -6.01 -26.49
CA LYS A 363 -34.29 -6.48 -27.85
C LYS A 363 -33.04 -7.36 -27.88
N ASP A 364 -32.07 -7.09 -27.01
CA ASP A 364 -30.76 -7.72 -26.94
C ASP A 364 -30.16 -7.58 -25.54
N ALA A 365 -29.00 -8.20 -25.32
CA ALA A 365 -28.29 -8.15 -24.05
C ALA A 365 -27.86 -6.74 -23.62
N GLU A 366 -27.57 -5.85 -24.56
CA GLU A 366 -27.17 -4.47 -24.24
C GLU A 366 -28.34 -3.69 -23.64
N GLU A 367 -29.52 -3.80 -24.25
CA GLU A 367 -30.74 -3.19 -23.72
C GLU A 367 -31.17 -3.82 -22.40
N GLY A 368 -31.00 -5.15 -22.25
CA GLY A 368 -31.27 -5.86 -21.00
C GLY A 368 -30.40 -5.36 -19.83
N ILE A 369 -29.10 -5.14 -20.08
CA ILE A 369 -28.18 -4.55 -19.10
C ILE A 369 -28.57 -3.10 -18.83
N SER A 370 -28.86 -2.29 -19.86
CA SER A 370 -29.24 -0.88 -19.71
C SER A 370 -30.51 -0.68 -18.87
N LEU A 371 -31.54 -1.51 -19.09
CA LEU A 371 -32.76 -1.50 -18.27
C LEU A 371 -32.47 -1.93 -16.83
N SER A 372 -31.53 -2.85 -16.63
CA SER A 372 -31.09 -3.27 -15.29
C SER A 372 -30.33 -2.16 -14.56
N GLU A 373 -29.47 -1.41 -15.28
CA GLU A 373 -28.81 -0.21 -14.75
C GLU A 373 -29.85 0.82 -14.29
N GLN A 374 -30.83 1.12 -15.15
CA GLN A 374 -31.90 2.08 -14.84
C GLN A 374 -32.70 1.66 -13.61
N MET A 375 -33.04 0.37 -13.47
CA MET A 375 -33.74 -0.16 -12.30
C MET A 375 -32.96 0.08 -11.01
N VAL A 376 -31.66 -0.23 -11.02
CA VAL A 376 -30.81 -0.07 -9.83
C VAL A 376 -30.56 1.41 -9.53
N GLU A 377 -30.34 2.26 -10.54
CA GLU A 377 -30.20 3.70 -10.34
C GLU A 377 -31.48 4.36 -9.83
N PHE A 378 -32.63 3.78 -10.16
CA PHE A 378 -33.94 4.19 -9.70
C PHE A 378 -34.32 3.49 -8.39
N ASP A 379 -33.92 4.08 -7.26
CA ASP A 379 -34.24 3.63 -5.89
C ASP A 379 -33.64 2.27 -5.45
N GLY A 380 -32.69 1.68 -6.20
CA GLY A 380 -32.07 0.38 -5.87
C GLY A 380 -30.56 0.39 -5.62
N LEU A 381 -29.93 1.58 -5.60
CA LEU A 381 -28.48 1.73 -5.67
C LEU A 381 -27.75 0.92 -4.59
N GLY A 382 -26.79 0.12 -5.05
CA GLY A 382 -25.92 -0.69 -4.20
C GLY A 382 -26.56 -1.93 -3.60
N HIS A 383 -27.85 -2.19 -3.78
CA HIS A 383 -28.50 -3.34 -3.16
C HIS A 383 -28.19 -4.65 -3.89
N SER A 384 -29.01 -5.07 -4.84
CA SER A 384 -28.82 -6.34 -5.57
C SER A 384 -29.21 -6.21 -7.04
N GLY A 385 -28.62 -7.03 -7.90
CA GLY A 385 -29.04 -7.25 -9.29
C GLY A 385 -28.95 -8.74 -9.62
N SER A 386 -29.88 -9.26 -10.41
CA SER A 386 -29.91 -10.66 -10.80
C SER A 386 -29.78 -10.82 -12.32
N ILE A 387 -28.99 -11.80 -12.74
CA ILE A 387 -28.86 -12.19 -14.14
C ILE A 387 -28.95 -13.71 -14.29
N HIS A 388 -29.76 -14.16 -15.24
CA HIS A 388 -29.81 -15.53 -15.70
C HIS A 388 -29.18 -15.57 -17.10
N SER A 389 -28.04 -16.25 -17.22
CA SER A 389 -27.27 -16.40 -18.47
C SER A 389 -26.30 -17.57 -18.31
N GLU A 390 -25.97 -18.27 -19.39
CA GLU A 390 -24.87 -19.24 -19.44
C GLU A 390 -23.63 -18.65 -20.15
N ASN A 391 -23.64 -17.36 -20.49
CA ASN A 391 -22.53 -16.65 -21.13
C ASN A 391 -21.71 -15.85 -20.09
N PRO A 392 -20.47 -16.28 -19.77
CA PRO A 392 -19.63 -15.58 -18.79
C PRO A 392 -19.34 -14.12 -19.13
N ALA A 393 -19.15 -13.78 -20.41
CA ALA A 393 -18.82 -12.42 -20.81
C ALA A 393 -19.97 -11.44 -20.53
N ILE A 394 -21.21 -11.87 -20.73
CA ILE A 394 -22.39 -11.03 -20.43
C ILE A 394 -22.61 -10.91 -18.92
N ILE A 395 -22.36 -11.98 -18.16
CA ILE A 395 -22.42 -11.96 -16.69
C ILE A 395 -21.39 -10.95 -16.14
N GLU A 396 -20.15 -10.99 -16.64
CA GLU A 396 -19.11 -10.04 -16.23
C GLU A 396 -19.47 -8.61 -16.62
N GLU A 397 -20.01 -8.39 -17.82
CA GLU A 397 -20.42 -7.06 -18.27
C GLU A 397 -21.57 -6.50 -17.43
N PHE A 398 -22.58 -7.31 -17.14
CA PHE A 398 -23.65 -6.96 -16.20
C PHE A 398 -23.08 -6.56 -14.84
N GLY A 399 -22.15 -7.34 -14.30
CA GLY A 399 -21.52 -7.07 -13.00
C GLY A 399 -20.64 -5.81 -12.98
N LYS A 400 -20.05 -5.41 -14.11
CA LYS A 400 -19.28 -4.15 -14.22
C LYS A 400 -20.18 -2.92 -14.25
N ARG A 401 -21.34 -3.03 -14.89
CA ARG A 401 -22.22 -1.89 -15.21
C ARG A 401 -23.30 -1.64 -14.16
N VAL A 402 -23.99 -2.70 -13.73
CA VAL A 402 -25.09 -2.58 -12.77
C VAL A 402 -24.54 -2.24 -11.39
N LYS A 403 -24.88 -1.06 -10.87
CA LYS A 403 -24.37 -0.51 -9.59
C LYS A 403 -25.00 -1.18 -8.36
N ALA A 404 -24.99 -2.50 -8.30
CA ALA A 404 -25.41 -3.31 -7.17
C ALA A 404 -24.20 -4.00 -6.53
N VAL A 405 -24.22 -4.15 -5.21
CA VAL A 405 -23.13 -4.84 -4.48
C VAL A 405 -23.25 -6.36 -4.63
N ARG A 406 -24.48 -6.89 -4.67
CA ARG A 406 -24.74 -8.32 -4.85
C ARG A 406 -25.25 -8.58 -6.27
N ILE A 407 -24.39 -9.16 -7.09
CA ILE A 407 -24.76 -9.67 -8.41
C ILE A 407 -25.04 -11.17 -8.26
N ILE A 408 -26.31 -11.55 -8.41
CA ILE A 408 -26.78 -12.93 -8.26
C ILE A 408 -26.88 -13.54 -9.66
N THR A 409 -26.22 -14.67 -9.86
CA THR A 409 -26.21 -15.35 -11.15
C THR A 409 -26.99 -16.64 -11.05
N ASN A 410 -27.95 -16.85 -11.95
CA ASN A 410 -28.67 -18.12 -12.10
C ASN A 410 -29.30 -18.68 -10.82
N ALA A 411 -29.87 -17.80 -9.98
CA ALA A 411 -30.46 -18.16 -8.70
C ALA A 411 -31.56 -17.17 -8.29
N PRO A 412 -32.50 -17.56 -7.42
CA PRO A 412 -33.53 -16.67 -6.87
C PRO A 412 -32.89 -15.52 -6.08
N SER A 413 -33.17 -14.26 -6.44
CA SER A 413 -32.43 -13.12 -5.87
C SER A 413 -32.66 -12.88 -4.37
N SER A 414 -33.85 -13.16 -3.85
CA SER A 414 -34.14 -13.05 -2.41
C SER A 414 -33.23 -13.96 -1.58
N LEU A 415 -33.16 -15.23 -1.94
CA LEU A 415 -32.41 -16.27 -1.23
C LEU A 415 -30.92 -16.21 -1.55
N GLY A 416 -30.56 -15.88 -2.79
CA GLY A 416 -29.18 -15.62 -3.19
C GLY A 416 -28.61 -14.35 -2.54
N GLY A 417 -29.41 -13.29 -2.40
CA GLY A 417 -28.96 -12.02 -1.83
C GLY A 417 -28.68 -12.08 -0.34
N ILE A 418 -29.47 -12.85 0.42
CA ILE A 418 -29.20 -13.08 1.85
C ILE A 418 -28.00 -14.00 2.10
N GLY A 419 -27.62 -14.85 1.13
CA GLY A 419 -26.38 -15.65 1.12
C GLY A 419 -26.52 -17.09 1.63
N ASP A 420 -25.48 -17.90 1.44
CA ASP A 420 -25.28 -19.30 1.90
C ASP A 420 -26.26 -20.37 1.38
N ILE A 421 -27.39 -19.98 0.78
CA ILE A 421 -28.39 -20.94 0.27
C ILE A 421 -28.06 -21.38 -1.17
N TYR A 422 -27.82 -20.42 -2.07
CA TYR A 422 -27.54 -20.67 -3.49
C TYR A 422 -26.12 -20.21 -3.91
N ASN A 423 -25.41 -19.53 -3.02
CA ASN A 423 -24.08 -18.99 -3.28
C ASN A 423 -23.29 -18.87 -1.98
N ALA A 424 -22.02 -18.48 -2.08
CA ALA A 424 -21.12 -18.34 -0.93
C ALA A 424 -21.11 -16.93 -0.31
N PHE A 425 -22.13 -16.10 -0.55
CA PHE A 425 -22.24 -14.83 0.18
C PHE A 425 -22.48 -15.09 1.67
N ILE A 426 -21.98 -14.21 2.52
CA ILE A 426 -22.13 -14.32 3.98
C ILE A 426 -23.64 -14.27 4.32
N PRO A 427 -24.19 -15.22 5.09
CA PRO A 427 -25.61 -15.24 5.43
C PRO A 427 -25.96 -14.05 6.32
N SER A 428 -26.93 -13.22 5.90
CA SER A 428 -27.30 -11.99 6.62
C SER A 428 -28.71 -11.53 6.33
N LEU A 429 -29.28 -10.81 7.31
CA LEU A 429 -30.53 -10.05 7.17
C LEU A 429 -30.28 -8.54 7.33
N THR A 430 -29.05 -8.10 7.10
CA THR A 430 -28.63 -6.70 7.02
C THR A 430 -27.67 -6.56 5.85
N LEU A 431 -28.22 -6.15 4.71
CA LEU A 431 -27.52 -6.13 3.42
C LEU A 431 -27.02 -4.71 3.16
N GLY A 432 -25.71 -4.48 3.36
CA GLY A 432 -25.12 -3.15 3.19
C GLY A 432 -25.00 -2.77 1.72
N CYS A 433 -25.44 -1.56 1.35
CA CYS A 433 -25.47 -1.10 -0.04
C CYS A 433 -24.22 -0.32 -0.49
N GLY A 434 -23.17 -0.28 0.33
CA GLY A 434 -21.94 0.45 0.02
C GLY A 434 -22.15 1.94 -0.20
N SER A 435 -21.16 2.60 -0.81
CA SER A 435 -21.22 4.04 -1.10
C SER A 435 -22.36 4.42 -2.05
N TYR A 436 -22.77 3.52 -2.94
CA TYR A 436 -23.92 3.71 -3.85
C TYR A 436 -25.22 3.96 -3.08
N GLY A 437 -25.49 3.17 -2.03
CA GLY A 437 -26.65 3.34 -1.17
C GLY A 437 -26.39 4.21 0.08
N HIS A 438 -25.32 5.02 0.09
CA HIS A 438 -24.90 5.84 1.23
C HIS A 438 -24.69 5.03 2.52
N ASN A 439 -24.01 3.89 2.42
CA ASN A 439 -23.69 3.02 3.56
C ASN A 439 -22.17 2.86 3.74
N SER A 440 -21.74 2.64 4.98
CA SER A 440 -20.35 2.38 5.37
C SER A 440 -19.85 0.98 4.99
N VAL A 441 -20.77 0.07 4.65
CA VAL A 441 -20.49 -1.34 4.36
C VAL A 441 -21.13 -1.76 3.04
N SER A 442 -20.36 -2.48 2.22
CA SER A 442 -20.75 -3.03 0.92
C SER A 442 -20.70 -4.56 0.93
N ASN A 443 -21.18 -5.18 2.01
CA ASN A 443 -21.27 -6.63 2.13
C ASN A 443 -22.53 -7.02 2.93
N ASN A 444 -22.73 -8.32 3.06
CA ASN A 444 -23.68 -8.88 4.01
C ASN A 444 -23.08 -8.75 5.42
N VAL A 445 -23.71 -7.94 6.28
CA VAL A 445 -23.19 -7.66 7.62
C VAL A 445 -23.16 -8.94 8.45
N SER A 446 -22.09 -9.17 9.20
CA SER A 446 -21.94 -10.32 10.10
C SER A 446 -21.05 -9.99 11.31
N ALA A 447 -20.67 -11.01 12.07
CA ALA A 447 -19.83 -10.89 13.26
C ALA A 447 -18.50 -10.14 12.99
N ILE A 448 -17.88 -10.28 11.81
CA ILE A 448 -16.62 -9.58 11.51
C ILE A 448 -16.76 -8.05 11.57
N ASN A 449 -17.97 -7.52 11.35
CA ASN A 449 -18.24 -6.09 11.37
C ASN A 449 -18.44 -5.54 12.79
N LEU A 450 -18.46 -6.41 13.80
CA LEU A 450 -18.75 -6.08 15.20
C LEU A 450 -17.54 -6.26 16.13
N ILE A 451 -16.33 -6.27 15.56
CA ILE A 451 -15.08 -6.27 16.31
C ILE A 451 -14.15 -5.14 15.85
N ASN A 452 -13.37 -4.62 16.79
CA ASN A 452 -12.14 -3.87 16.51
C ASN A 452 -10.97 -4.86 16.45
N VAL A 453 -10.04 -4.65 15.51
CA VAL A 453 -8.81 -5.44 15.40
C VAL A 453 -7.62 -4.59 15.86
N LYS A 454 -7.11 -4.87 17.06
CA LYS A 454 -5.86 -4.29 17.57
C LYS A 454 -4.67 -5.02 16.97
N ARG A 455 -3.65 -4.29 16.54
CA ARG A 455 -2.42 -4.85 15.94
C ARG A 455 -1.21 -4.56 16.80
N ILE A 456 -0.49 -5.60 17.19
CA ILE A 456 0.84 -5.51 17.81
C ILE A 456 1.87 -5.74 16.70
N GLY A 457 2.73 -4.73 16.44
CA GLY A 457 3.83 -4.83 15.48
C GLY A 457 5.17 -4.99 16.18
N ARG A 458 5.90 -6.06 15.86
CA ARG A 458 7.29 -6.27 16.31
C ARG A 458 8.26 -5.41 15.48
N ARG A 459 9.34 -4.91 16.09
CA ARG A 459 10.48 -4.37 15.32
C ARG A 459 11.05 -5.50 14.45
N ASN A 460 11.11 -5.27 13.14
CA ASN A 460 11.83 -6.11 12.20
C ASN A 460 12.92 -5.27 11.53
N ASN A 461 14.04 -5.91 11.21
CA ASN A 461 15.03 -5.29 10.33
C ASN A 461 14.55 -5.39 8.88
N ASN A 462 14.89 -4.39 8.08
CA ASN A 462 14.69 -4.49 6.65
C ASN A 462 15.57 -5.63 6.11
N LEU A 463 15.06 -6.32 5.08
CA LEU A 463 15.87 -7.25 4.31
C LEU A 463 17.07 -6.48 3.74
N GLN A 464 18.25 -7.09 3.80
CA GLN A 464 19.47 -6.61 3.15
C GLN A 464 19.84 -7.59 2.05
N TRP A 465 20.48 -7.11 1.00
CA TRP A 465 21.03 -7.94 -0.07
C TRP A 465 22.54 -7.79 -0.07
N PHE A 466 23.20 -8.83 -0.58
CA PHE A 466 24.59 -8.78 -0.96
C PHE A 466 24.67 -9.16 -2.43
N LYS A 467 24.76 -8.16 -3.30
CA LYS A 467 24.84 -8.32 -4.75
C LYS A 467 26.15 -7.70 -5.26
N ILE A 468 26.87 -8.51 -6.03
CA ILE A 468 28.12 -8.18 -6.71
C ILE A 468 28.05 -8.82 -8.11
N PRO A 469 28.94 -8.47 -9.05
CA PRO A 469 29.01 -9.14 -10.35
C PRO A 469 29.06 -10.67 -10.20
N ALA A 470 28.26 -11.37 -10.99
CA ALA A 470 28.16 -12.84 -10.91
C ALA A 470 29.50 -13.54 -11.18
N LYS A 471 30.39 -12.88 -11.92
CA LYS A 471 31.74 -13.36 -12.23
C LYS A 471 32.76 -12.26 -12.00
N THR A 472 33.77 -12.58 -11.21
CA THR A 472 34.89 -11.69 -10.91
C THR A 472 36.19 -12.43 -11.21
N TYR A 473 36.99 -11.91 -12.14
CA TYR A 473 38.29 -12.46 -12.50
C TYR A 473 39.39 -11.50 -12.07
N PHE A 474 40.39 -11.98 -11.34
CA PHE A 474 41.52 -11.20 -10.87
C PHE A 474 42.82 -11.95 -11.15
N GLU A 475 43.97 -11.33 -10.87
CA GLU A 475 45.36 -11.73 -11.19
C GLU A 475 45.95 -11.04 -12.44
N PRO A 476 47.29 -10.89 -12.53
CA PRO A 476 47.94 -10.33 -13.71
C PRO A 476 47.53 -11.02 -15.01
N ASN A 477 47.15 -10.24 -16.02
CA ASN A 477 46.66 -10.69 -17.32
C ASN A 477 45.27 -11.37 -17.28
N ALA A 478 44.45 -11.11 -16.25
CA ALA A 478 43.08 -11.60 -16.16
C ALA A 478 42.20 -11.21 -17.36
N VAL A 479 42.55 -10.14 -18.10
CA VAL A 479 41.85 -9.77 -19.35
C VAL A 479 41.81 -10.90 -20.38
N ARG A 480 42.70 -11.91 -20.27
CA ARG A 480 42.65 -13.14 -21.10
C ARG A 480 41.30 -13.85 -21.06
N TYR A 481 40.53 -13.70 -19.98
CA TYR A 481 39.19 -14.30 -19.87
C TYR A 481 38.25 -13.85 -20.99
N LEU A 482 38.46 -12.66 -21.57
CA LEU A 482 37.69 -12.21 -22.74
C LEU A 482 37.81 -13.17 -23.93
N ALA A 483 38.86 -13.98 -24.02
CA ALA A 483 38.98 -15.02 -25.05
C ALA A 483 38.08 -16.23 -24.78
N ASP A 484 37.79 -16.53 -23.50
CA ASP A 484 37.04 -17.69 -23.05
C ASP A 484 35.55 -17.41 -22.83
N MET A 485 35.14 -16.14 -22.84
CA MET A 485 33.73 -15.74 -22.69
C MET A 485 32.86 -16.36 -23.78
N ARG A 486 31.68 -16.87 -23.43
CA ARG A 486 30.71 -17.40 -24.39
C ARG A 486 29.81 -16.30 -24.96
N ASP A 487 29.36 -16.52 -26.20
CA ASP A 487 28.41 -15.66 -26.92
C ASP A 487 28.89 -14.21 -27.01
N VAL A 488 30.12 -14.06 -27.53
CA VAL A 488 30.73 -12.75 -27.81
C VAL A 488 31.02 -12.69 -29.30
N SER A 489 30.24 -11.90 -30.03
CA SER A 489 30.36 -11.75 -31.49
C SER A 489 30.40 -10.29 -31.94
N ARG A 490 29.76 -9.38 -31.18
CA ARG A 490 29.70 -7.94 -31.46
C ARG A 490 30.00 -7.18 -30.18
N VAL A 491 31.17 -6.57 -30.13
CA VAL A 491 31.68 -5.88 -28.94
C VAL A 491 31.72 -4.37 -29.16
N THR A 492 31.12 -3.62 -28.24
CA THR A 492 31.36 -2.18 -28.11
C THR A 492 32.29 -1.93 -26.92
N ILE A 493 33.44 -1.31 -27.16
CA ILE A 493 34.38 -0.89 -26.11
C ILE A 493 34.06 0.57 -25.76
N VAL A 494 33.71 0.84 -24.51
CA VAL A 494 33.47 2.18 -23.96
C VAL A 494 34.66 2.57 -23.10
N THR A 495 35.32 3.68 -23.44
CA THR A 495 36.59 4.10 -22.83
C THR A 495 36.80 5.61 -22.97
N ASP A 496 37.87 6.13 -22.36
CA ASP A 496 38.39 7.46 -22.64
C ASP A 496 39.60 7.43 -23.58
N SER A 497 39.91 8.60 -24.17
CA SER A 497 41.01 8.78 -25.13
C SER A 497 42.41 8.56 -24.54
N THR A 498 42.56 8.60 -23.21
CA THR A 498 43.83 8.30 -22.53
C THR A 498 44.12 6.82 -22.58
N MET A 499 43.12 5.96 -22.33
CA MET A 499 43.30 4.51 -22.40
C MET A 499 43.66 4.03 -23.81
N THR A 500 43.08 4.66 -24.85
CA THR A 500 43.48 4.45 -26.25
C THR A 500 44.94 4.83 -26.46
N ARG A 501 45.36 6.02 -26.05
CA ARG A 501 46.75 6.50 -26.20
C ARG A 501 47.78 5.68 -25.43
N LEU A 502 47.40 5.07 -24.30
CA LEU A 502 48.24 4.17 -23.51
C LEU A 502 48.32 2.75 -24.10
N GLY A 503 47.59 2.45 -25.17
CA GLY A 503 47.58 1.15 -25.84
C GLY A 503 46.83 0.06 -25.07
N PHE A 504 45.98 0.42 -24.10
CA PHE A 504 45.20 -0.57 -23.34
C PHE A 504 44.04 -1.12 -24.16
N VAL A 505 43.43 -0.29 -25.02
CA VAL A 505 42.43 -0.75 -26.01
C VAL A 505 43.06 -1.81 -26.92
N ASP A 506 44.29 -1.58 -27.42
CA ASP A 506 44.98 -2.54 -28.28
C ASP A 506 45.20 -3.91 -27.60
N LYS A 507 45.46 -3.92 -26.29
CA LYS A 507 45.55 -5.18 -25.52
C LYS A 507 44.21 -5.93 -25.49
N ILE A 508 43.10 -5.22 -25.30
CA ILE A 508 41.77 -5.82 -25.33
C ILE A 508 41.46 -6.36 -26.73
N LEU A 509 41.79 -5.59 -27.78
CA LEU A 509 41.62 -6.01 -29.17
C LEU A 509 42.45 -7.26 -29.49
N ASP A 510 43.71 -7.34 -29.03
CA ASP A 510 44.56 -8.52 -29.20
C ASP A 510 43.93 -9.77 -28.56
N VAL A 511 43.41 -9.66 -27.33
CA VAL A 511 42.74 -10.79 -26.68
C VAL A 511 41.49 -11.22 -27.43
N LEU A 512 40.65 -10.27 -27.88
CA LEU A 512 39.43 -10.56 -28.63
C LEU A 512 39.75 -11.21 -30.00
N ASN A 513 40.85 -10.81 -30.65
CA ASN A 513 41.29 -11.39 -31.93
C ASN A 513 41.82 -12.81 -31.81
N ARG A 514 42.17 -13.27 -30.60
CA ARG A 514 42.60 -14.67 -30.34
C ARG A 514 41.43 -15.64 -30.24
N ARG A 515 40.18 -15.17 -30.28
CA ARG A 515 38.97 -15.99 -30.18
C ARG A 515 38.75 -16.84 -31.44
N GLU A 516 38.14 -18.01 -31.25
CA GLU A 516 37.62 -18.82 -32.36
C GLU A 516 36.36 -18.14 -32.93
N GLY A 517 36.53 -17.43 -34.05
CA GLY A 517 35.47 -16.66 -34.70
C GLY A 517 35.76 -15.16 -34.70
N ARG A 518 35.38 -14.48 -35.78
CA ARG A 518 35.65 -13.05 -35.95
C ARG A 518 34.68 -12.23 -35.10
N VAL A 519 35.22 -11.42 -34.18
CA VAL A 519 34.45 -10.44 -33.40
C VAL A 519 34.34 -9.13 -34.18
N ALA A 520 33.12 -8.62 -34.34
CA ALA A 520 32.89 -7.26 -34.85
C ALA A 520 33.10 -6.26 -33.71
N LEU A 521 33.77 -5.14 -33.98
CA LEU A 521 34.22 -4.19 -32.97
C LEU A 521 33.71 -2.78 -33.26
N GLN A 522 33.20 -2.12 -32.22
CA GLN A 522 32.94 -0.68 -32.16
C GLN A 522 33.69 -0.10 -30.97
N ILE A 523 34.26 1.09 -31.12
CA ILE A 523 34.98 1.77 -30.04
C ILE A 523 34.34 3.14 -29.84
N ILE A 524 33.95 3.43 -28.61
CA ILE A 524 33.49 4.74 -28.13
C ILE A 524 34.54 5.21 -27.12
N ASP A 525 35.52 6.00 -27.58
CA ASP A 525 36.69 6.42 -26.80
C ASP A 525 36.69 7.92 -26.42
N ASN A 526 35.54 8.57 -26.54
CA ASN A 526 35.35 9.99 -26.27
C ASN A 526 34.63 10.26 -24.94
N VAL A 527 34.59 9.28 -24.01
CA VAL A 527 34.04 9.51 -22.67
C VAL A 527 34.90 10.52 -21.93
N LEU A 528 34.28 11.61 -21.49
CA LEU A 528 34.93 12.66 -20.71
C LEU A 528 34.91 12.31 -19.21
N PRO A 529 35.84 12.85 -18.40
CA PRO A 529 35.64 12.93 -16.96
C PRO A 529 34.29 13.58 -16.67
N GLU A 530 33.50 13.00 -15.74
CA GLU A 530 32.12 13.44 -15.45
C GLU A 530 31.18 13.28 -16.66
N PRO A 531 30.79 12.05 -17.02
CA PRO A 531 29.99 11.79 -18.21
C PRO A 531 28.63 12.48 -18.11
N THR A 532 28.14 12.99 -19.24
CA THR A 532 26.87 13.74 -19.30
C THR A 532 25.70 12.90 -19.80
N VAL A 533 24.47 13.35 -19.52
CA VAL A 533 23.23 12.74 -20.05
C VAL A 533 23.29 12.67 -21.59
N ALA A 534 23.61 13.77 -22.26
CA ALA A 534 23.74 13.80 -23.71
C ALA A 534 24.80 12.82 -24.26
N ALA A 535 25.89 12.58 -23.52
CA ALA A 535 26.94 11.65 -23.95
C ALA A 535 26.49 10.18 -23.86
N VAL A 536 25.76 9.80 -22.81
CA VAL A 536 25.26 8.43 -22.64
C VAL A 536 24.09 8.12 -23.58
N GLU A 537 23.23 9.10 -23.87
CA GLU A 537 22.16 8.96 -24.87
C GLU A 537 22.74 8.72 -26.26
N LYS A 538 23.72 9.52 -26.67
CA LYS A 538 24.43 9.34 -27.95
C LYS A 538 25.15 8.00 -28.02
N GLY A 539 25.85 7.59 -26.95
CA GLY A 539 26.49 6.28 -26.89
C GLY A 539 25.50 5.13 -27.04
N ALA A 540 24.33 5.23 -26.42
CA ALA A 540 23.25 4.25 -26.57
C ALA A 540 22.68 4.22 -28.00
N GLU A 541 22.56 5.36 -28.69
CA GLU A 541 22.18 5.41 -30.12
C GLU A 541 23.20 4.68 -31.01
N GLU A 542 24.49 4.93 -30.77
CA GLU A 542 25.57 4.25 -31.49
C GLU A 542 25.55 2.73 -31.23
N MET A 543 25.26 2.30 -29.99
CA MET A 543 25.06 0.90 -29.64
C MET A 543 23.80 0.32 -30.30
N ARG A 544 22.69 1.05 -30.41
CA ARG A 544 21.48 0.55 -31.11
C ARG A 544 21.73 0.33 -32.60
N ALA A 545 22.52 1.19 -33.24
CA ALA A 545 22.94 1.01 -34.62
C ALA A 545 23.86 -0.20 -34.80
N PHE A 546 24.80 -0.40 -33.86
CA PHE A 546 25.76 -1.49 -33.92
C PHE A 546 25.22 -2.82 -33.37
N LYS A 547 24.24 -2.82 -32.47
CA LYS A 547 23.69 -4.01 -31.79
C LYS A 547 24.78 -4.90 -31.16
N PRO A 548 25.56 -4.41 -30.18
CA PRO A 548 26.52 -5.24 -29.48
C PRO A 548 25.81 -6.33 -28.65
N ASP A 549 26.43 -7.50 -28.55
CA ASP A 549 26.06 -8.52 -27.55
C ASP A 549 26.91 -8.42 -26.27
N THR A 550 27.97 -7.61 -26.32
CA THR A 550 28.90 -7.41 -25.22
C THR A 550 29.38 -5.96 -25.22
N ILE A 551 29.28 -5.31 -24.06
CA ILE A 551 29.81 -3.97 -23.81
C ILE A 551 31.01 -4.13 -22.88
N ILE A 552 32.18 -3.64 -23.27
CA ILE A 552 33.39 -3.63 -22.44
C ILE A 552 33.65 -2.20 -22.00
N ALA A 553 33.48 -1.91 -20.71
CA ALA A 553 33.89 -0.66 -20.10
C ALA A 553 35.34 -0.78 -19.62
N LEU A 554 36.26 -0.08 -20.28
CA LEU A 554 37.67 -0.05 -19.95
C LEU A 554 38.05 1.34 -19.44
N GLY A 555 38.52 1.46 -18.20
CA GLY A 555 38.97 2.74 -17.68
C GLY A 555 38.75 2.94 -16.18
N GLY A 556 38.66 4.20 -15.75
CA GLY A 556 38.26 4.56 -14.39
C GLY A 556 36.73 4.56 -14.19
N GLY A 557 36.25 5.26 -13.15
CA GLY A 557 34.81 5.39 -12.88
C GLY A 557 34.02 5.97 -14.05
N SER A 558 34.51 7.03 -14.70
CA SER A 558 33.77 7.74 -15.75
C SER A 558 33.38 6.84 -16.94
N PRO A 559 34.30 6.06 -17.58
CA PRO A 559 33.90 5.12 -18.62
C PRO A 559 32.95 4.01 -18.14
N MET A 560 33.09 3.52 -16.90
CA MET A 560 32.22 2.48 -16.36
C MET A 560 30.82 2.99 -16.07
N ASP A 561 30.69 4.16 -15.46
CA ASP A 561 29.40 4.78 -15.15
C ASP A 561 28.66 5.17 -16.44
N ALA A 562 29.38 5.72 -17.42
CA ALA A 562 28.83 5.97 -18.75
C ALA A 562 28.34 4.68 -19.41
N ALA A 563 29.13 3.60 -19.39
CA ALA A 563 28.77 2.32 -19.99
C ALA A 563 27.54 1.68 -19.33
N LYS A 564 27.37 1.78 -18.00
CA LYS A 564 26.18 1.29 -17.29
C LYS A 564 24.90 1.97 -17.78
N VAL A 565 24.94 3.28 -17.96
CA VAL A 565 23.76 4.03 -18.43
C VAL A 565 23.54 3.86 -19.93
N MET A 566 24.60 3.81 -20.74
CA MET A 566 24.50 3.44 -22.16
C MET A 566 23.90 2.05 -22.33
N TRP A 567 24.29 1.07 -21.49
CA TRP A 567 23.75 -0.28 -21.49
C TRP A 567 22.25 -0.30 -21.18
N LEU A 568 21.83 0.41 -20.13
CA LEU A 568 20.41 0.55 -19.78
C LEU A 568 19.58 1.13 -20.93
N LEU A 569 20.01 2.28 -21.49
CA LEU A 569 19.31 2.95 -22.59
C LEU A 569 19.40 2.19 -23.92
N TYR A 570 20.39 1.31 -24.07
CA TYR A 570 20.51 0.40 -25.21
C TYR A 570 19.46 -0.72 -25.12
N GLU A 571 19.28 -1.33 -23.94
CA GLU A 571 18.30 -2.41 -23.75
C GLU A 571 16.86 -1.90 -23.69
N HIS A 572 16.63 -0.75 -23.05
CA HIS A 572 15.30 -0.20 -22.78
C HIS A 572 15.24 1.28 -23.21
N PRO A 573 15.07 1.55 -24.53
CA PRO A 573 15.10 2.91 -25.09
C PRO A 573 13.89 3.77 -24.71
N GLU A 574 12.85 3.19 -24.12
CA GLU A 574 11.67 3.90 -23.63
C GLU A 574 11.89 4.60 -22.28
N ILE A 575 13.02 4.35 -21.60
CA ILE A 575 13.34 4.96 -20.31
C ILE A 575 13.85 6.38 -20.48
N GLU A 576 13.27 7.31 -19.72
CA GLU A 576 13.75 8.69 -19.64
C GLU A 576 14.67 8.89 -18.43
N PHE A 577 15.74 9.67 -18.60
CA PHE A 577 16.70 9.95 -17.52
C PHE A 577 16.07 10.64 -16.30
N ALA A 578 15.01 11.43 -16.53
CA ALA A 578 14.29 12.13 -15.48
C ALA A 578 13.65 11.18 -14.44
N ASP A 579 13.28 9.96 -14.83
CA ASP A 579 12.67 8.97 -13.93
C ASP A 579 13.72 8.26 -13.06
N MET A 580 14.97 8.22 -13.52
CA MET A 580 16.06 7.48 -12.88
C MET A 580 16.70 8.21 -11.70
N LYS A 581 16.61 9.54 -11.67
CA LYS A 581 17.30 10.41 -10.69
C LYS A 581 16.59 10.56 -9.34
N GLU A 582 15.46 9.91 -9.15
CA GLU A 582 14.65 10.04 -7.94
C GLU A 582 15.28 9.34 -6.71
N LYS A 583 15.19 10.00 -5.56
CA LYS A 583 15.68 9.50 -4.28
C LYS A 583 14.88 8.30 -3.80
N PHE A 584 15.52 7.48 -2.99
CA PHE A 584 14.85 6.38 -2.31
C PHE A 584 15.39 6.13 -0.91
N PHE A 585 14.48 5.69 -0.03
CA PHE A 585 14.82 5.18 1.30
C PHE A 585 15.06 3.65 1.29
N ASP A 586 14.37 2.93 0.41
CA ASP A 586 14.53 1.49 0.18
C ASP A 586 14.53 1.29 -1.34
N VAL A 587 15.61 0.72 -1.88
CA VAL A 587 15.80 0.48 -3.33
C VAL A 587 14.69 -0.38 -3.94
N ARG A 588 13.89 -1.09 -3.13
CA ARG A 588 12.73 -1.87 -3.60
C ARG A 588 11.41 -1.12 -3.61
N LYS A 589 11.33 0.01 -2.89
CA LYS A 589 10.10 0.80 -2.74
C LYS A 589 10.17 2.10 -3.54
N ARG A 590 10.97 2.11 -4.60
CA ARG A 590 11.15 3.26 -5.48
C ARG A 590 9.84 3.55 -6.21
N ALA A 591 9.62 4.83 -6.51
CA ALA A 591 8.52 5.25 -7.37
C ALA A 591 8.72 4.72 -8.81
N PHE A 592 9.98 4.65 -9.26
CA PHE A 592 10.38 4.08 -10.54
C PHE A 592 11.15 2.76 -10.34
N LYS A 593 10.79 1.72 -11.09
CA LYS A 593 11.44 0.41 -11.05
C LYS A 593 12.29 0.25 -12.30
N PHE A 594 13.59 0.02 -12.13
CA PHE A 594 14.47 -0.30 -13.24
C PHE A 594 14.07 -1.66 -13.86
N PRO A 595 14.13 -1.80 -15.19
CA PRO A 595 13.92 -3.07 -15.86
C PRO A 595 15.09 -4.02 -15.58
N ASP A 596 14.89 -5.30 -15.87
CA ASP A 596 15.98 -6.27 -15.86
C ASP A 596 16.91 -6.00 -17.05
N LEU A 597 18.23 -6.12 -16.84
CA LEU A 597 19.26 -5.94 -17.85
C LEU A 597 20.00 -7.24 -18.16
N GLY A 598 20.58 -7.33 -19.34
CA GLY A 598 21.38 -8.46 -19.81
C GLY A 598 20.67 -9.32 -20.86
N GLU A 599 19.54 -8.86 -21.39
CA GLU A 599 18.83 -9.57 -22.46
C GLU A 599 19.49 -9.37 -23.81
N LEU A 600 19.96 -8.14 -24.09
CA LEU A 600 20.60 -7.82 -25.37
C LEU A 600 22.13 -7.88 -25.29
N ALA A 601 22.72 -7.37 -24.20
CA ALA A 601 24.18 -7.32 -24.05
C ALA A 601 24.65 -7.65 -22.64
N LYS A 602 25.85 -8.22 -22.53
CA LYS A 602 26.57 -8.37 -21.25
C LYS A 602 27.44 -7.14 -21.01
N LEU A 603 27.43 -6.59 -19.80
CA LEU A 603 28.38 -5.55 -19.40
C LEU A 603 29.61 -6.17 -18.71
N VAL A 604 30.80 -5.88 -19.25
CA VAL A 604 32.10 -6.26 -18.68
C VAL A 604 32.84 -5.01 -18.24
N CYS A 605 33.17 -4.89 -16.96
CA CYS A 605 33.94 -3.78 -16.42
C CYS A 605 35.39 -4.18 -16.13
N ILE A 606 36.34 -3.38 -16.64
CA ILE A 606 37.78 -3.60 -16.52
C ILE A 606 38.42 -2.30 -15.98
N PRO A 607 38.60 -2.18 -14.65
CA PRO A 607 39.15 -0.97 -14.06
C PRO A 607 40.64 -0.79 -14.40
N THR A 608 41.05 0.45 -14.68
CA THR A 608 42.47 0.82 -14.90
C THR A 608 43.02 1.72 -13.79
N THR A 609 42.17 2.07 -12.82
CA THR A 609 42.50 2.85 -11.62
C THR A 609 42.07 2.08 -10.36
N SER A 610 42.70 2.37 -9.22
CA SER A 610 42.47 1.63 -7.97
C SER A 610 41.71 2.48 -6.94
N GLY A 611 40.51 2.97 -7.31
CA GLY A 611 39.71 3.85 -6.44
C GLY A 611 38.23 3.55 -6.42
N THR A 612 37.54 3.75 -7.55
CA THR A 612 36.08 3.85 -7.57
C THR A 612 35.35 2.55 -7.22
N GLY A 613 35.95 1.39 -7.53
CA GLY A 613 35.29 0.09 -7.39
C GLY A 613 34.03 -0.06 -8.24
N SER A 614 33.82 0.81 -9.25
CA SER A 614 32.58 0.85 -10.06
C SER A 614 32.33 -0.48 -10.77
N GLU A 615 33.35 -1.26 -11.05
CA GLU A 615 33.22 -2.61 -11.60
C GLU A 615 32.46 -3.58 -10.68
N MET A 616 32.36 -3.29 -9.37
CA MET A 616 31.69 -4.13 -8.37
C MET A 616 30.32 -3.61 -7.94
N THR A 617 29.88 -2.45 -8.41
CA THR A 617 28.77 -1.72 -7.78
C THR A 617 27.56 -1.50 -8.69
N PRO A 618 26.37 -1.34 -8.09
CA PRO A 618 25.14 -0.94 -8.79
C PRO A 618 25.05 0.57 -9.09
N PHE A 619 26.13 1.33 -8.93
CA PHE A 619 26.10 2.79 -8.99
C PHE A 619 26.65 3.33 -10.31
N ALA A 620 26.09 4.44 -10.78
CA ALA A 620 26.62 5.23 -11.88
C ALA A 620 26.39 6.72 -11.61
N VAL A 621 27.39 7.57 -11.78
CA VAL A 621 27.26 9.02 -11.61
C VAL A 621 27.24 9.70 -12.96
N ILE A 622 26.11 10.33 -13.31
CA ILE A 622 25.93 11.07 -14.56
C ILE A 622 25.65 12.54 -14.25
N THR A 623 26.28 13.44 -15.01
CA THR A 623 26.06 14.88 -14.92
C THR A 623 24.97 15.31 -15.89
N ASP A 624 24.01 16.08 -15.40
CA ASP A 624 23.04 16.77 -16.25
C ASP A 624 23.68 18.03 -16.81
N ASP A 625 23.87 18.08 -18.13
CA ASP A 625 24.51 19.18 -18.84
C ASP A 625 23.66 20.46 -18.89
N VAL A 626 22.36 20.38 -18.58
CA VAL A 626 21.46 21.53 -18.48
C VAL A 626 21.53 22.17 -17.09
N THR A 627 21.50 21.35 -16.03
CA THR A 627 21.45 21.86 -14.65
C THR A 627 22.81 21.92 -13.96
N GLY A 628 23.82 21.22 -14.48
CA GLY A 628 25.15 21.06 -13.87
C GLY A 628 25.16 20.15 -12.65
N VAL A 629 24.04 19.48 -12.33
CA VAL A 629 23.91 18.60 -11.16
C VAL A 629 24.42 17.20 -11.50
N LYS A 630 25.19 16.62 -10.59
CA LYS A 630 25.59 15.20 -10.66
C LYS A 630 24.52 14.34 -9.98
N TYR A 631 23.98 13.37 -10.72
CA TYR A 631 22.98 12.43 -10.23
C TYR A 631 23.62 11.06 -10.01
N PRO A 632 23.78 10.61 -8.75
CA PRO A 632 24.15 9.24 -8.47
C PRO A 632 22.94 8.33 -8.72
N LEU A 633 22.97 7.59 -9.83
CA LEU A 633 22.04 6.51 -10.11
C LEU A 633 22.47 5.28 -9.32
N ALA A 634 21.49 4.60 -8.73
CA ALA A 634 21.73 3.46 -7.86
C ALA A 634 20.64 2.42 -8.09
N ASP A 635 20.94 1.35 -8.82
CA ASP A 635 20.02 0.22 -8.96
C ASP A 635 20.78 -1.08 -9.22
N TYR A 636 20.33 -2.17 -8.60
CA TYR A 636 20.95 -3.47 -8.76
C TYR A 636 20.91 -4.00 -10.20
N ALA A 637 20.00 -3.51 -11.04
CA ALA A 637 20.02 -3.79 -12.46
C ALA A 637 21.33 -3.35 -13.13
N LEU A 638 21.97 -2.29 -12.62
CA LEU A 638 23.22 -1.73 -13.15
C LEU A 638 24.48 -2.48 -12.72
N ILE A 639 24.35 -3.60 -11.99
CA ILE A 639 25.51 -4.43 -11.62
C ILE A 639 26.10 -5.04 -12.90
N PRO A 640 27.41 -4.90 -13.14
CA PRO A 640 28.05 -5.52 -14.29
C PRO A 640 27.89 -7.04 -14.32
N SER A 641 27.76 -7.61 -15.52
CA SER A 641 27.70 -9.06 -15.70
C SER A 641 29.03 -9.73 -15.32
N VAL A 642 30.15 -9.07 -15.62
CA VAL A 642 31.52 -9.53 -15.34
C VAL A 642 32.40 -8.36 -14.89
N ALA A 643 33.22 -8.59 -13.87
CA ALA A 643 34.32 -7.71 -13.48
C ALA A 643 35.67 -8.39 -13.72
N ILE A 644 36.64 -7.69 -14.30
CA ILE A 644 38.00 -8.19 -14.55
C ILE A 644 39.04 -7.23 -13.93
N ILE A 645 39.62 -7.62 -12.81
CA ILE A 645 40.59 -6.86 -12.03
C ILE A 645 42.00 -7.28 -12.45
N ASP A 646 42.53 -6.62 -13.49
CA ASP A 646 43.87 -6.89 -14.00
C ASP A 646 44.89 -5.85 -13.51
N PRO A 647 45.74 -6.17 -12.52
CA PRO A 647 46.67 -5.22 -11.93
C PRO A 647 47.71 -4.69 -12.92
N VAL A 648 47.95 -5.36 -14.06
CA VAL A 648 48.89 -4.91 -15.09
C VAL A 648 48.43 -3.57 -15.71
N LEU A 649 47.12 -3.31 -15.73
CA LEU A 649 46.56 -2.08 -16.28
C LEU A 649 46.79 -0.85 -15.39
N THR A 650 47.21 -1.06 -14.14
CA THR A 650 47.57 0.03 -13.21
C THR A 650 49.01 0.51 -13.38
N ALA A 651 49.82 -0.16 -14.21
CA ALA A 651 51.26 0.11 -14.34
C ALA A 651 51.59 1.54 -14.83
N MET A 652 50.68 2.16 -15.59
CA MET A 652 50.87 3.49 -16.15
C MET A 652 50.29 4.62 -15.27
N MET A 653 49.75 4.29 -14.09
CA MET A 653 49.10 5.27 -13.21
C MET A 653 50.13 6.26 -12.62
N PRO A 654 49.94 7.59 -12.80
CA PRO A 654 50.77 8.60 -12.16
C PRO A 654 50.63 8.59 -10.62
N SER A 655 51.65 9.07 -9.91
CA SER A 655 51.70 9.09 -8.45
C SER A 655 50.52 9.84 -7.81
N PHE A 656 50.15 11.02 -8.34
CA PHE A 656 49.02 11.80 -7.81
C PHE A 656 47.70 11.02 -7.96
N LEU A 657 47.50 10.32 -9.08
CA LEU A 657 46.28 9.54 -9.33
C LEU A 657 46.25 8.29 -8.45
N ALA A 658 47.40 7.65 -8.22
CA ALA A 658 47.52 6.54 -7.27
C ALA A 658 47.18 6.97 -5.83
N ALA A 659 47.56 8.18 -5.43
CA ALA A 659 47.26 8.73 -4.11
C ALA A 659 45.78 9.07 -3.98
N ASP A 660 45.24 9.84 -4.94
CA ASP A 660 43.84 10.28 -4.92
C ASP A 660 42.89 9.06 -5.00
N SER A 661 43.14 8.10 -5.90
CA SER A 661 42.33 6.87 -6.01
C SER A 661 42.46 5.94 -4.80
N GLY A 662 43.64 5.81 -4.20
CA GLY A 662 43.80 5.00 -2.99
C GLY A 662 43.03 5.55 -1.78
N PHE A 663 42.95 6.88 -1.65
CA PHE A 663 42.15 7.52 -0.59
C PHE A 663 40.64 7.42 -0.84
N ASP A 664 40.23 7.39 -2.10
CA ASP A 664 38.86 7.09 -2.50
C ASP A 664 38.43 5.70 -1.98
N ALA A 665 39.23 4.68 -2.28
CA ALA A 665 39.02 3.31 -1.79
C ALA A 665 39.02 3.23 -0.25
N LEU A 666 39.91 3.96 0.43
CA LEU A 666 39.95 3.99 1.90
C LEU A 666 38.67 4.58 2.50
N THR A 667 38.17 5.64 1.87
CA THR A 667 36.94 6.31 2.28
C THR A 667 35.75 5.38 2.04
N HIS A 668 35.69 4.70 0.90
CA HIS A 668 34.67 3.69 0.62
C HIS A 668 34.61 2.63 1.73
N ALA A 669 35.73 1.99 2.05
CA ALA A 669 35.77 0.96 3.07
C ALA A 669 35.43 1.50 4.47
N THR A 670 35.89 2.70 4.82
CA THR A 670 35.61 3.31 6.13
C THR A 670 34.14 3.65 6.30
N GLU A 671 33.54 4.33 5.33
CA GLU A 671 32.15 4.75 5.40
C GLU A 671 31.18 3.57 5.33
N ALA A 672 31.44 2.60 4.44
CA ALA A 672 30.68 1.37 4.38
C ALA A 672 30.74 0.60 5.70
N TYR A 673 31.89 0.59 6.39
CA TYR A 673 32.02 -0.06 7.69
C TYR A 673 31.17 0.62 8.77
N VAL A 674 31.02 1.94 8.77
CA VAL A 674 30.26 2.65 9.82
C VAL A 674 28.83 3.01 9.40
N SER A 675 28.41 2.63 8.19
CA SER A 675 27.09 2.88 7.64
C SER A 675 25.96 2.29 8.50
N VAL A 676 24.78 2.92 8.45
CA VAL A 676 23.54 2.35 9.02
C VAL A 676 23.13 1.02 8.36
N TYR A 677 23.64 0.74 7.16
CA TYR A 677 23.44 -0.49 6.40
C TYR A 677 24.60 -1.49 6.51
N ALA A 678 25.61 -1.20 7.34
CA ALA A 678 26.70 -2.13 7.60
C ALA A 678 26.18 -3.49 8.10
N ASN A 679 26.81 -4.56 7.64
CA ASN A 679 26.46 -5.93 7.99
C ASN A 679 27.67 -6.85 7.91
N ASP A 680 27.55 -8.04 8.48
CA ASP A 680 28.64 -8.98 8.70
C ASP A 680 29.39 -9.35 7.39
N PHE A 681 28.70 -9.33 6.23
CA PHE A 681 29.32 -9.54 4.92
C PHE A 681 30.19 -8.35 4.50
N THR A 682 29.67 -7.13 4.64
CA THR A 682 30.42 -5.91 4.30
C THR A 682 31.56 -5.64 5.28
N ASP A 683 31.38 -6.03 6.55
CA ASP A 683 32.32 -5.75 7.64
C ASP A 683 33.68 -6.41 7.40
N GLY A 684 33.68 -7.70 7.04
CA GLY A 684 34.91 -8.42 6.71
C GLY A 684 35.64 -7.84 5.49
N LEU A 685 34.88 -7.40 4.47
CA LEU A 685 35.43 -6.77 3.26
C LEU A 685 36.08 -5.42 3.58
N CYS A 686 35.40 -4.58 4.37
CA CYS A 686 35.90 -3.26 4.75
C CYS A 686 37.20 -3.36 5.55
N LEU A 687 37.24 -4.20 6.59
CA LEU A 687 38.44 -4.35 7.42
C LEU A 687 39.63 -4.86 6.60
N HIS A 688 39.40 -5.84 5.72
CA HIS A 688 40.46 -6.35 4.85
C HIS A 688 40.96 -5.32 3.85
N ALA A 689 40.05 -4.56 3.21
CA ALA A 689 40.42 -3.49 2.29
C ALA A 689 41.22 -2.38 3.00
N ILE A 690 40.76 -1.91 4.17
CA ILE A 690 41.47 -0.90 4.98
C ILE A 690 42.90 -1.38 5.28
N LYS A 691 43.06 -2.62 5.73
CA LYS A 691 44.39 -3.20 6.00
C LYS A 691 45.28 -3.18 4.75
N LEU A 692 44.80 -3.69 3.62
CA LEU A 692 45.55 -3.72 2.37
C LEU A 692 45.98 -2.30 1.94
N ILE A 693 45.11 -1.31 2.10
CA ILE A 693 45.40 0.08 1.75
C ILE A 693 46.51 0.65 2.63
N PHE A 694 46.40 0.52 3.95
CA PHE A 694 47.41 0.99 4.91
C PHE A 694 48.79 0.35 4.67
N GLU A 695 48.82 -0.93 4.27
CA GLU A 695 50.06 -1.65 4.01
C GLU A 695 50.72 -1.27 2.67
N ASN A 696 49.98 -0.77 1.68
CA ASN A 696 50.46 -0.72 0.29
C ASN A 696 50.39 0.66 -0.40
N ILE A 697 49.53 1.58 0.03
CA ILE A 697 49.30 2.84 -0.71
C ILE A 697 50.57 3.70 -0.84
N GLU A 698 51.38 3.79 0.23
CA GLU A 698 52.61 4.59 0.23
C GLU A 698 53.61 4.08 -0.82
N THR A 699 53.80 2.75 -0.88
CA THR A 699 54.69 2.11 -1.87
C THR A 699 54.15 2.25 -3.29
N SER A 700 52.84 2.09 -3.48
CA SER A 700 52.17 2.26 -4.78
C SER A 700 52.36 3.67 -5.36
N VAL A 701 52.21 4.70 -4.52
CA VAL A 701 52.34 6.12 -4.89
C VAL A 701 53.78 6.52 -5.23
N LYS A 702 54.76 5.98 -4.49
CA LYS A 702 56.19 6.29 -4.71
C LYS A 702 56.75 5.64 -5.98
N GLY A 703 56.05 4.70 -6.59
CA GLY A 703 56.45 4.06 -7.84
C GLY A 703 56.38 4.99 -9.06
N THR A 704 57.34 4.84 -9.99
CA THR A 704 57.33 5.54 -11.28
C THR A 704 56.32 4.95 -12.27
N ILE A 705 55.95 5.70 -13.30
CA ILE A 705 55.11 5.21 -14.41
C ILE A 705 55.86 4.10 -15.13
N GLY A 706 55.22 2.94 -15.32
CA GLY A 706 55.85 1.76 -15.92
C GLY A 706 56.94 1.12 -15.07
N SER A 707 56.92 1.33 -13.74
CA SER A 707 57.90 0.74 -12.82
C SER A 707 58.00 -0.79 -12.98
N THR A 708 59.24 -1.28 -13.02
CA THR A 708 59.58 -2.71 -13.04
C THR A 708 59.99 -3.23 -11.66
N ASP A 709 59.81 -2.43 -10.60
CA ASP A 709 60.12 -2.83 -9.23
C ASP A 709 59.02 -3.76 -8.71
N ASP A 710 59.39 -5.00 -8.38
CA ASP A 710 58.48 -6.03 -7.87
C ASP A 710 57.70 -5.57 -6.63
N THR A 711 58.28 -4.72 -5.78
CA THR A 711 57.61 -4.19 -4.59
C THR A 711 56.51 -3.21 -4.95
N VAL A 712 56.74 -2.34 -5.93
CA VAL A 712 55.75 -1.39 -6.47
C VAL A 712 54.64 -2.14 -7.21
N ILE A 713 55.01 -3.15 -8.03
CA ILE A 713 54.05 -3.97 -8.76
C ILE A 713 53.10 -4.67 -7.80
N LYS A 714 53.63 -5.33 -6.76
CA LYS A 714 52.82 -5.98 -5.72
C LYS A 714 51.96 -4.99 -4.96
N ALA A 715 52.50 -3.81 -4.61
CA ALA A 715 51.72 -2.78 -3.92
C ALA A 715 50.55 -2.28 -4.77
N ARG A 716 50.76 -2.05 -6.07
CA ARG A 716 49.70 -1.67 -7.02
C ARG A 716 48.65 -2.76 -7.19
N GLU A 717 49.06 -4.02 -7.26
CA GLU A 717 48.12 -5.15 -7.27
C GLU A 717 47.25 -5.18 -6.00
N LYS A 718 47.86 -5.04 -4.82
CA LYS A 718 47.09 -5.03 -3.56
C LYS A 718 46.16 -3.84 -3.45
N MET A 719 46.57 -2.66 -3.91
CA MET A 719 45.69 -1.50 -3.99
C MET A 719 44.52 -1.72 -4.95
N HIS A 720 44.77 -2.35 -6.10
CA HIS A 720 43.74 -2.63 -7.09
C HIS A 720 42.68 -3.60 -6.53
N ASN A 721 43.13 -4.67 -5.87
CA ASN A 721 42.24 -5.60 -5.18
C ASN A 721 41.48 -4.91 -4.03
N ALA A 722 42.15 -4.06 -3.24
CA ALA A 722 41.51 -3.36 -2.12
C ALA A 722 40.40 -2.41 -2.59
N ALA A 723 40.59 -1.73 -3.73
CA ALA A 723 39.57 -0.89 -4.33
C ALA A 723 38.33 -1.69 -4.74
N SER A 724 38.52 -2.83 -5.40
CA SER A 724 37.40 -3.72 -5.77
C SER A 724 36.70 -4.32 -4.54
N ILE A 725 37.44 -4.74 -3.51
CA ILE A 725 36.87 -5.24 -2.25
C ILE A 725 36.05 -4.13 -1.55
N SER A 726 36.55 -2.90 -1.57
CA SER A 726 35.81 -1.73 -1.06
C SER A 726 34.52 -1.52 -1.87
N GLY A 727 34.59 -1.65 -3.20
CA GLY A 727 33.46 -1.65 -4.13
C GLY A 727 32.37 -2.67 -3.76
N MET A 728 32.77 -3.92 -3.51
CA MET A 728 31.84 -4.97 -3.06
C MET A 728 31.15 -4.60 -1.74
N ALA A 729 31.87 -3.95 -0.82
CA ALA A 729 31.31 -3.53 0.45
C ALA A 729 30.32 -2.37 0.30
N PHE A 730 30.74 -1.24 -0.29
CA PHE A 730 29.87 -0.06 -0.38
C PHE A 730 28.74 -0.22 -1.39
N GLY A 731 28.89 -1.09 -2.39
CA GLY A 731 27.80 -1.54 -3.26
C GLY A 731 26.60 -2.10 -2.49
N ASN A 732 26.81 -2.56 -1.25
CA ASN A 732 25.81 -3.21 -0.41
C ASN A 732 25.56 -2.50 0.94
N ALA A 733 26.47 -1.63 1.39
CA ALA A 733 26.33 -0.82 2.61
C ALA A 733 26.21 0.70 2.36
N PHE A 734 26.31 1.16 1.11
CA PHE A 734 26.33 2.58 0.74
C PHE A 734 27.49 3.36 1.39
N LEU A 735 27.54 4.66 1.11
CA LEU A 735 28.58 5.60 1.55
C LEU A 735 27.97 6.70 2.41
N GLY A 736 28.79 7.42 3.16
CA GLY A 736 28.36 8.38 4.17
C GLY A 736 28.49 9.84 3.73
N ILE A 737 28.63 10.72 4.72
CA ILE A 737 28.70 12.18 4.46
C ILE A 737 30.02 12.64 3.85
N VAL A 738 31.11 11.85 3.89
CA VAL A 738 32.33 12.21 3.15
C VAL A 738 32.02 12.29 1.67
N HIS A 739 31.44 11.23 1.10
CA HIS A 739 31.04 11.22 -0.31
C HIS A 739 29.96 12.24 -0.62
N ALA A 740 28.95 12.37 0.24
CA ALA A 740 27.89 13.37 0.06
C ALA A 740 28.47 14.80 -0.06
N MET A 741 29.43 15.16 0.79
CA MET A 741 30.11 16.46 0.72
C MET A 741 31.08 16.53 -0.46
N ALA A 742 31.77 15.44 -0.77
CA ALA A 742 32.80 15.41 -1.82
C ALA A 742 32.24 15.48 -3.23
N HIS A 743 31.08 14.87 -3.54
CA HIS A 743 30.42 14.99 -4.84
C HIS A 743 30.15 16.46 -5.18
N VAL A 744 29.63 17.21 -4.21
CA VAL A 744 29.22 18.60 -4.41
C VAL A 744 30.42 19.55 -4.36
N THR A 745 31.30 19.39 -3.38
CA THR A 745 32.52 20.22 -3.23
C THR A 745 33.44 20.05 -4.44
N GLY A 746 33.69 18.80 -4.86
CA GLY A 746 34.54 18.50 -6.01
C GLY A 746 33.98 19.07 -7.32
N ALA A 747 32.67 18.95 -7.53
CA ALA A 747 32.00 19.47 -8.72
C ALA A 747 32.05 21.01 -8.81
N GLN A 748 31.76 21.71 -7.72
CA GLN A 748 31.65 23.17 -7.74
C GLN A 748 32.98 23.92 -7.65
N LEU A 749 34.02 23.30 -7.06
CA LEU A 749 35.34 23.90 -6.87
C LEU A 749 36.42 23.28 -7.77
N HIS A 750 36.03 22.39 -8.68
CA HIS A 750 36.93 21.71 -9.63
C HIS A 750 38.10 20.97 -8.95
N LEU A 751 37.82 20.32 -7.82
CA LEU A 751 38.79 19.52 -7.07
C LEU A 751 38.69 18.04 -7.44
N ILE A 752 39.82 17.34 -7.41
CA ILE A 752 39.89 15.90 -7.70
C ILE A 752 39.19 15.12 -6.57
N HIS A 753 38.23 14.26 -6.92
CA HIS A 753 37.34 13.59 -5.96
C HIS A 753 38.06 12.90 -4.79
N GLY A 754 39.01 12.01 -5.08
CA GLY A 754 39.75 11.26 -4.06
C GLY A 754 40.54 12.15 -3.09
N ARG A 755 40.99 13.33 -3.55
CA ARG A 755 41.65 14.33 -2.69
C ARG A 755 40.68 15.02 -1.73
N VAL A 756 39.48 15.31 -2.22
CA VAL A 756 38.40 15.88 -1.41
C VAL A 756 38.01 14.87 -0.32
N ASN A 757 37.90 13.59 -0.68
CA ASN A 757 37.68 12.50 0.27
C ASN A 757 38.79 12.43 1.34
N ALA A 758 40.06 12.46 0.93
CA ALA A 758 41.21 12.47 1.83
C ALA A 758 41.22 13.68 2.80
N THR A 759 40.67 14.81 2.36
CA THR A 759 40.59 16.04 3.17
C THR A 759 39.48 15.92 4.22
N TYR A 760 38.29 15.44 3.83
CA TYR A 760 37.14 15.32 4.74
C TYR A 760 37.23 14.15 5.73
N LEU A 761 37.81 13.02 5.33
CA LEU A 761 37.71 11.76 6.05
C LEU A 761 38.13 11.85 7.54
N PRO A 762 39.28 12.46 7.92
CA PRO A 762 39.66 12.59 9.33
C PRO A 762 38.65 13.39 10.17
N HIS A 763 38.05 14.44 9.61
CA HIS A 763 37.04 15.25 10.30
C HIS A 763 35.75 14.47 10.51
N VAL A 764 35.32 13.70 9.50
CA VAL A 764 34.10 12.88 9.58
C VAL A 764 34.28 11.69 10.52
N ILE A 765 35.46 11.06 10.57
CA ILE A 765 35.78 10.01 11.56
C ILE A 765 35.57 10.54 12.98
N ARG A 766 36.15 11.71 13.30
CA ARG A 766 36.01 12.33 14.63
C ARG A 766 34.56 12.71 14.93
N TYR A 767 33.85 13.24 13.96
CA TYR A 767 32.45 13.65 14.11
C TYR A 767 31.50 12.46 14.34
N ASN A 768 31.61 11.40 13.53
CA ASN A 768 30.86 10.15 13.70
C ASN A 768 31.38 9.33 14.91
N GLY A 769 32.60 9.58 15.38
CA GLY A 769 33.16 8.94 16.57
C GLY A 769 32.65 9.51 17.89
N THR A 770 31.65 10.42 17.86
CA THR A 770 31.04 11.01 19.05
C THR A 770 29.54 10.76 19.10
N VAL A 771 28.95 10.82 20.29
CA VAL A 771 27.52 10.63 20.49
C VAL A 771 26.74 11.73 19.73
N PRO A 772 25.81 11.36 18.83
CA PRO A 772 25.09 12.33 18.00
C PRO A 772 23.97 13.01 18.78
N THR A 773 23.62 14.24 18.38
CA THR A 773 22.41 14.93 18.84
C THR A 773 21.15 14.40 18.14
N LYS A 774 21.31 13.84 16.94
CA LYS A 774 20.23 13.26 16.14
C LYS A 774 20.68 11.97 15.45
N LEU A 775 19.92 10.90 15.67
CA LEU A 775 20.16 9.58 15.09
C LEU A 775 19.60 9.51 13.67
N THR A 776 20.31 8.81 12.79
CA THR A 776 19.78 8.43 11.48
C THR A 776 18.71 7.34 11.65
N SER A 777 17.64 7.42 10.86
CA SER A 777 16.58 6.41 10.87
C SER A 777 17.02 5.08 10.23
N TRP A 778 16.38 3.98 10.61
CA TRP A 778 16.57 2.63 10.05
C TRP A 778 17.96 1.99 10.21
N PRO A 779 18.69 2.19 11.32
CA PRO A 779 19.91 1.44 11.52
C PRO A 779 19.60 -0.05 11.77
N LYS A 780 20.47 -0.92 11.25
CA LYS A 780 20.48 -2.34 11.62
C LYS A 780 20.76 -2.51 13.13
N TYR A 781 21.66 -1.68 13.65
CA TYR A 781 22.01 -1.67 15.07
C TYR A 781 20.85 -1.15 15.95
N GLU A 782 20.84 -1.58 17.20
CA GLU A 782 19.80 -1.18 18.15
C GLU A 782 20.13 0.13 18.90
N HIS A 783 21.42 0.46 19.00
CA HIS A 783 21.94 1.67 19.63
C HIS A 783 23.14 2.18 18.82
N TYR A 784 23.51 3.45 18.97
CA TYR A 784 24.62 4.05 18.23
C TYR A 784 25.96 3.40 18.56
N ILE A 785 26.68 2.89 17.55
CA ILE A 785 27.92 2.09 17.72
C ILE A 785 29.12 2.60 16.89
N ALA A 786 29.01 3.77 16.24
CA ALA A 786 30.09 4.25 15.38
C ALA A 786 31.46 4.42 16.10
N PRO A 787 31.53 4.90 17.36
CA PRO A 787 32.79 5.00 18.10
C PRO A 787 33.48 3.64 18.28
N GLU A 788 32.72 2.59 18.62
CA GLU A 788 33.19 1.22 18.79
C GLU A 788 33.67 0.64 17.45
N ARG A 789 32.98 0.95 16.35
CA ARG A 789 33.39 0.50 15.01
C ARG A 789 34.70 1.16 14.56
N PHE A 790 34.93 2.44 14.84
CA PHE A 790 36.25 3.05 14.61
C PHE A 790 37.33 2.46 15.52
N GLN A 791 36.99 2.09 16.76
CA GLN A 791 37.90 1.37 17.66
C GLN A 791 38.31 0.01 17.09
N GLU A 792 37.39 -0.72 16.46
CA GLU A 792 37.69 -1.99 15.80
C GLU A 792 38.64 -1.82 14.62
N ILE A 793 38.44 -0.78 13.79
CA ILE A 793 39.39 -0.45 12.72
C ILE A 793 40.78 -0.17 13.30
N ALA A 794 40.86 0.65 14.36
CA ALA A 794 42.13 0.96 15.01
C ALA A 794 42.83 -0.31 15.54
N LYS A 795 42.09 -1.20 16.22
CA LYS A 795 42.61 -2.50 16.67
C LYS A 795 43.10 -3.37 15.51
N HIS A 796 42.33 -3.41 14.41
CA HIS A 796 42.66 -4.20 13.22
C HIS A 796 43.98 -3.76 12.57
N LEU A 797 44.29 -2.46 12.64
CA LEU A 797 45.54 -1.87 12.17
C LEU A 797 46.68 -1.88 13.20
N GLY A 798 46.44 -2.38 14.42
CA GLY A 798 47.44 -2.37 15.50
C GLY A 798 47.70 -0.98 16.11
N LEU A 799 46.75 -0.06 15.99
CA LEU A 799 46.81 1.30 16.55
C LEU A 799 46.31 1.32 18.01
N PRO A 800 46.68 2.33 18.83
CA PRO A 800 46.13 2.52 20.17
C PRO A 800 44.59 2.61 20.15
N ALA A 801 43.93 1.80 20.97
CA ALA A 801 42.47 1.64 20.93
C ALA A 801 41.90 1.03 22.22
N SER A 802 42.43 1.42 23.38
CA SER A 802 41.95 0.95 24.70
C SER A 802 40.52 1.37 25.01
N THR A 803 40.10 2.54 24.50
CA THR A 803 38.73 3.07 24.58
C THR A 803 38.20 3.42 23.20
N PRO A 804 36.87 3.52 22.99
CA PRO A 804 36.30 3.99 21.73
C PRO A 804 36.83 5.36 21.31
N ALA A 805 36.92 6.31 22.24
CA ALA A 805 37.45 7.64 21.98
C ALA A 805 38.93 7.63 21.55
N GLU A 806 39.77 6.80 22.19
CA GLU A 806 41.17 6.63 21.77
C GLU A 806 41.27 5.96 20.39
N GLY A 807 40.40 4.99 20.10
CA GLY A 807 40.36 4.32 18.79
C GLY A 807 39.97 5.27 17.65
N VAL A 808 38.93 6.08 17.86
CA VAL A 808 38.50 7.14 16.92
C VAL A 808 39.66 8.08 16.61
N GLU A 809 40.31 8.63 17.64
CA GLU A 809 41.39 9.60 17.44
C GLU A 809 42.63 8.98 16.82
N SER A 810 43.00 7.77 17.25
CA SER A 810 44.16 7.05 16.69
C SER A 810 43.95 6.70 15.22
N TYR A 811 42.74 6.30 14.83
CA TYR A 811 42.43 6.06 13.43
C TYR A 811 42.44 7.35 12.60
N ALA A 812 41.79 8.42 13.07
CA ALA A 812 41.78 9.71 12.37
C ALA A 812 43.21 10.25 12.14
N LYS A 813 44.09 10.17 13.16
CA LYS A 813 45.51 10.54 13.04
C LYS A 813 46.27 9.65 12.05
N ALA A 814 46.02 8.35 12.05
CA ALA A 814 46.68 7.44 11.13
C ALA A 814 46.30 7.75 9.66
N VAL A 815 45.04 8.13 9.41
CA VAL A 815 44.58 8.61 8.10
C VAL A 815 45.29 9.92 7.70
N GLU A 816 45.44 10.89 8.61
CA GLU A 816 46.17 12.13 8.38
C GLU A 816 47.65 11.88 8.03
N GLN A 817 48.32 11.01 8.80
CA GLN A 817 49.71 10.63 8.54
C GLN A 817 49.88 9.93 7.19
N LEU A 818 48.93 9.06 6.82
CA LEU A 818 48.93 8.38 5.54
C LEU A 818 48.74 9.37 4.38
N ARG A 819 47.86 10.36 4.55
CA ARG A 819 47.60 11.45 3.58
C ARG A 819 48.87 12.24 3.33
N ASP A 820 49.57 12.61 4.40
CA ASP A 820 50.79 13.40 4.32
C ASP A 820 51.92 12.62 3.63
N LYS A 821 52.04 11.32 3.90
CA LYS A 821 53.02 10.41 3.26
C LYS A 821 52.83 10.26 1.75
N VAL A 822 51.60 10.38 1.25
CA VAL A 822 51.30 10.30 -0.20
C VAL A 822 51.25 11.67 -0.87
N GLY A 823 51.55 12.76 -0.14
CA GLY A 823 51.70 14.10 -0.69
C GLY A 823 50.38 14.86 -0.92
N ILE A 824 49.27 14.41 -0.33
CA ILE A 824 48.00 15.14 -0.37
C ILE A 824 48.02 16.26 0.68
N LYS A 825 47.60 17.47 0.27
CA LYS A 825 47.55 18.65 1.16
C LYS A 825 46.43 18.50 2.21
N PRO A 826 46.62 19.03 3.44
CA PRO A 826 45.74 18.74 4.57
C PRO A 826 44.40 19.49 4.58
N SER A 827 44.24 20.56 3.80
CA SER A 827 43.04 21.41 3.82
C SER A 827 42.75 21.97 2.42
N PHE A 828 41.52 22.45 2.19
CA PHE A 828 41.18 23.10 0.91
C PHE A 828 41.95 24.42 0.72
N GLN A 829 42.20 25.16 1.80
CA GLN A 829 43.06 26.36 1.74
C GLN A 829 44.48 26.00 1.27
N ALA A 830 45.07 24.92 1.80
CA ALA A 830 46.39 24.44 1.38
C ALA A 830 46.42 23.86 -0.05
N GLN A 831 45.24 23.57 -0.63
CA GLN A 831 45.07 23.16 -2.03
C GLN A 831 44.88 24.34 -2.97
N GLY A 832 44.81 25.57 -2.46
CA GLY A 832 44.69 26.79 -3.26
C GLY A 832 43.26 27.24 -3.54
N VAL A 833 42.26 26.72 -2.81
CA VAL A 833 40.87 27.18 -2.94
C VAL A 833 40.72 28.58 -2.32
N PRO A 834 40.26 29.60 -3.08
CA PRO A 834 40.04 30.94 -2.54
C PRO A 834 38.98 30.94 -1.43
N GLU A 835 39.25 31.62 -0.32
CA GLU A 835 38.39 31.64 0.87
C GLU A 835 37.02 32.25 0.57
N GLU A 836 37.00 33.38 -0.12
CA GLU A 836 35.77 34.08 -0.52
C GLU A 836 34.86 33.18 -1.38
N ASP A 837 35.44 32.42 -2.30
CA ASP A 837 34.68 31.50 -3.17
C ASP A 837 34.12 30.30 -2.38
N PHE A 838 34.88 29.77 -1.43
CA PHE A 838 34.40 28.67 -0.57
C PHE A 838 33.29 29.12 0.38
N ILE A 839 33.52 30.20 1.13
CA ILE A 839 32.59 30.69 2.15
C ILE A 839 31.28 31.16 1.51
N SER A 840 31.33 31.85 0.36
CA SER A 840 30.11 32.29 -0.34
C SER A 840 29.23 31.16 -0.88
N ARG A 841 29.79 29.95 -1.04
CA ARG A 841 29.07 28.75 -1.51
C ARG A 841 28.74 27.75 -0.39
N LEU A 842 29.17 27.99 0.85
CA LEU A 842 29.04 27.01 1.94
C LEU A 842 27.61 26.51 2.15
N ASP A 843 26.62 27.40 2.06
CA ASP A 843 25.20 27.05 2.18
C ASP A 843 24.70 26.14 1.05
N SER A 844 25.07 26.46 -0.20
CA SER A 844 24.65 25.67 -1.37
C SER A 844 25.38 24.32 -1.42
N LEU A 845 26.66 24.28 -1.01
CA LEU A 845 27.43 23.05 -0.86
C LEU A 845 26.77 22.12 0.17
N ALA A 846 26.46 22.63 1.36
CA ALA A 846 25.82 21.84 2.42
C ALA A 846 24.42 21.35 2.02
N MET A 847 23.62 22.21 1.37
CA MET A 847 22.30 21.84 0.87
C MET A 847 22.38 20.78 -0.23
N GLY A 848 23.33 20.92 -1.16
CA GLY A 848 23.60 19.91 -2.18
C GLY A 848 24.03 18.57 -1.56
N ALA A 849 24.90 18.61 -0.55
CA ALA A 849 25.40 17.41 0.12
C ALA A 849 24.29 16.70 0.91
N TYR A 850 23.41 17.44 1.57
CA TYR A 850 22.17 16.88 2.15
C TYR A 850 21.24 16.31 1.05
N GLY A 851 21.27 16.93 -0.12
CA GLY A 851 20.65 16.49 -1.37
C GLY A 851 21.22 15.18 -1.94
N ASP A 852 22.38 14.71 -1.51
CA ASP A 852 23.02 13.52 -2.06
C ASP A 852 22.40 12.21 -1.54
N GLN A 853 22.47 11.13 -2.34
CA GLN A 853 21.94 9.81 -2.00
C GLN A 853 22.77 9.08 -0.93
N CYS A 854 24.02 9.49 -0.69
CA CYS A 854 24.89 8.91 0.34
C CYS A 854 24.55 9.43 1.75
N ALA A 855 24.07 10.67 1.88
CA ALA A 855 23.84 11.31 3.17
C ALA A 855 22.96 10.48 4.15
N PRO A 856 21.86 9.82 3.70
CA PRO A 856 21.02 8.99 4.58
C PRO A 856 21.67 7.71 5.11
N ALA A 857 22.79 7.25 4.56
CA ALA A 857 23.48 6.05 5.04
C ALA A 857 24.48 6.33 6.16
N ASN A 858 24.80 7.60 6.42
CA ASN A 858 25.74 7.98 7.48
C ASN A 858 25.20 7.60 8.88
N PRO A 859 26.03 7.08 9.80
CA PRO A 859 25.57 6.66 11.14
C PRO A 859 24.93 7.79 11.94
N ARG A 860 25.37 9.04 11.71
CA ARG A 860 24.79 10.25 12.31
C ARG A 860 23.92 10.97 11.29
N MET A 861 22.78 11.50 11.72
CA MET A 861 21.90 12.23 10.81
C MET A 861 22.66 13.41 10.19
N PRO A 862 22.68 13.57 8.86
CA PRO A 862 23.37 14.66 8.18
C PRO A 862 22.66 15.99 8.44
N MET A 863 23.00 16.66 9.55
CA MET A 863 22.47 17.97 9.87
C MET A 863 23.18 19.04 9.04
N LEU A 864 22.43 19.92 8.36
CA LEU A 864 23.01 20.96 7.50
C LEU A 864 24.08 21.80 8.20
N GLU A 865 23.82 22.26 9.42
CA GLU A 865 24.79 23.06 10.19
C GLU A 865 26.04 22.27 10.58
N ASP A 866 25.89 20.98 10.86
CA ASP A 866 27.05 20.11 11.13
C ASP A 866 27.88 19.90 9.84
N MET A 867 27.23 19.73 8.69
CA MET A 867 27.91 19.63 7.39
C MET A 867 28.66 20.93 7.06
N LYS A 868 28.05 22.10 7.26
CA LYS A 868 28.74 23.41 7.08
C LYS A 868 29.95 23.53 8.00
N THR A 869 29.81 23.11 9.27
CA THR A 869 30.90 23.15 10.24
C THR A 869 32.04 22.21 9.84
N LEU A 870 31.73 21.00 9.35
CA LEU A 870 32.71 20.05 8.82
C LEU A 870 33.42 20.59 7.57
N MET A 871 32.66 21.21 6.67
CA MET A 871 33.17 21.88 5.47
C MET A 871 34.15 22.99 5.82
N GLU A 872 33.79 23.87 6.75
CA GLU A 872 34.65 24.95 7.23
C GLU A 872 35.90 24.42 7.96
N ALA A 873 35.74 23.38 8.78
CA ALA A 873 36.85 22.73 9.47
C ALA A 873 37.88 22.15 8.48
N ALA A 874 37.40 21.49 7.42
CA ALA A 874 38.22 20.94 6.34
C ALA A 874 38.85 22.03 5.46
N TYR A 875 38.22 23.20 5.34
CA TYR A 875 38.77 24.34 4.61
C TYR A 875 40.02 24.90 5.30
N TYR A 876 39.94 25.17 6.60
CA TYR A 876 41.05 25.74 7.38
C TYR A 876 42.03 24.68 7.92
N GLY A 877 41.67 23.40 7.92
CA GLY A 877 42.48 22.35 8.56
C GLY A 877 42.43 22.41 10.09
N THR A 878 41.26 22.75 10.65
CA THR A 878 40.99 22.89 12.09
C THR A 878 39.95 21.85 12.55
N SER A 879 39.62 21.80 13.84
CA SER A 879 38.63 20.85 14.37
C SER A 879 37.20 21.39 14.30
N PHE A 880 36.23 20.47 14.28
CA PHE A 880 34.80 20.79 14.37
C PHE A 880 34.45 21.61 15.63
N ALA A 881 35.12 21.34 16.75
CA ALA A 881 34.93 22.05 18.00
C ALA A 881 35.44 23.50 17.94
N GLU A 882 36.59 23.72 17.30
CA GLU A 882 37.17 25.06 17.11
C GLU A 882 36.26 25.94 16.23
N VAL A 883 35.73 25.42 15.13
CA VAL A 883 34.77 26.15 14.29
C VAL A 883 33.51 26.54 15.07
N ARG A 884 32.94 25.60 15.84
CA ARG A 884 31.75 25.90 16.66
C ARG A 884 32.03 26.92 17.74
N ALA A 885 33.17 26.84 18.40
CA ALA A 885 33.58 27.82 19.41
C ALA A 885 33.79 29.21 18.79
N GLY A 886 34.43 29.28 17.62
CA GLY A 886 34.62 30.53 16.88
C GLY A 886 33.29 31.20 16.49
N ARG A 887 32.36 30.44 15.92
CA ARG A 887 31.01 30.95 15.58
C ARG A 887 30.24 31.43 16.81
N ALA A 888 30.32 30.72 17.94
CA ALA A 888 29.68 31.14 19.19
C ALA A 888 30.26 32.47 19.71
N ALA A 889 31.58 32.63 19.69
CA ALA A 889 32.24 33.87 20.10
C ALA A 889 31.87 35.08 19.23
N VAL A 890 31.66 34.87 17.91
CA VAL A 890 31.19 35.93 16.99
C VAL A 890 29.75 36.35 17.31
N VAL A 891 28.88 35.40 17.62
CA VAL A 891 27.49 35.68 18.02
C VAL A 891 27.44 36.42 19.36
N ASP A 892 28.22 35.98 20.35
CA ASP A 892 28.31 36.65 21.65
C ASP A 892 28.87 38.07 21.51
N ALA A 893 29.91 38.28 20.70
CA ALA A 893 30.47 39.60 20.42
C ALA A 893 29.49 40.53 19.67
N ALA A 894 28.65 40.00 18.76
CA ALA A 894 27.62 40.78 18.09
C ALA A 894 26.48 41.19 19.03
N LEU A 895 26.11 40.30 19.97
CA LEU A 895 25.14 40.58 21.03
C LEU A 895 25.66 41.63 22.04
N GLU A 896 26.97 41.61 22.35
CA GLU A 896 27.60 42.59 23.24
C GLU A 896 27.80 43.99 22.61
N THR A 897 27.99 44.06 21.29
CA THR A 897 28.27 45.32 20.57
C THR A 897 27.02 46.00 19.98
N GLY A 898 25.85 45.36 20.05
CA GLY A 898 24.59 45.90 19.51
C GLY A 898 24.58 46.06 17.99
N ALA A 899 25.55 45.47 17.28
CA ALA A 899 25.58 45.44 15.83
C ALA A 899 24.57 44.41 15.32
N GLU A 900 23.66 44.80 14.42
CA GLU A 900 22.77 43.85 13.75
C GLU A 900 23.61 42.75 13.08
N VAL A 901 23.46 41.52 13.58
CA VAL A 901 23.89 40.33 12.84
C VAL A 901 23.12 40.34 11.53
N ALA A 902 23.81 40.68 10.44
CA ALA A 902 23.22 40.70 9.11
C ALA A 902 22.71 39.29 8.77
N ALA A 903 21.42 39.07 9.02
CA ALA A 903 20.73 37.86 8.60
C ALA A 903 20.81 37.80 7.08
N THR A 904 21.50 36.78 6.59
CA THR A 904 21.61 36.40 5.18
C THR A 904 20.24 36.46 4.51
N THR A 905 20.18 37.25 3.45
CA THR A 905 19.01 37.55 2.63
C THR A 905 18.31 36.30 2.09
N ALA A 906 17.15 35.97 2.67
CA ALA A 906 16.20 35.04 2.06
C ALA A 906 14.73 35.39 2.36
N GLU A 907 14.38 36.65 2.60
CA GLU A 907 12.97 37.03 2.84
C GLU A 907 12.71 38.47 2.39
N LYS A 908 12.57 38.69 1.07
CA LYS A 908 11.89 39.87 0.47
C LYS A 908 11.84 39.75 -1.06
N LYS A 909 11.07 38.80 -1.60
CA LYS A 909 10.67 38.84 -3.03
C LYS A 909 9.47 37.95 -3.39
N THR A 910 8.42 37.92 -2.55
CA THR A 910 7.14 37.29 -2.91
C THR A 910 5.96 38.12 -2.39
N ALA A 911 5.90 39.39 -2.78
CA ALA A 911 4.70 40.20 -2.61
C ALA A 911 4.62 41.30 -3.69
N ARG A 912 4.54 40.93 -4.97
CA ARG A 912 3.95 41.77 -6.03
C ARG A 912 3.90 41.00 -7.35
N LYS A 913 2.71 40.50 -7.71
CA LYS A 913 2.09 40.46 -9.04
C LYS A 913 1.07 39.32 -9.12
N VAL A 914 -0.14 39.56 -8.62
CA VAL A 914 -1.36 39.05 -9.24
C VAL A 914 -2.30 40.24 -9.31
N GLY A 915 -2.52 40.74 -10.52
CA GLY A 915 -3.20 42.00 -10.77
C GLY A 915 -3.03 42.46 -12.21
N LYS A 916 -3.36 41.59 -13.16
CA LYS A 916 -4.04 41.84 -14.45
C LYS A 916 -4.03 40.57 -15.28
#